data_AF-A0A819E6T6-F1
#
_entry.id   AF-A0A819E6T6-F1
#
_cell.length_a   1.000
_cell.length_b   1.000
_cell.length_c   1.000
_cell.angle_alpha   90.00
_cell.angle_beta   90.00
_cell.angle_gamma   90.00
#
_symmetry.space_group_name_H-M   'P 1'
#
loop_
_entity.id
_entity.type
_entity.pdbx_description
1 polymer ?
#
loop_
_entity_poly.entity_id
_entity_poly.type
_entity_poly.pdbx_seq_one_letter_code
_entity_poly.pdbx_strand_id
1 'polypeptide(L)'
;MFKIPLILFVLTALYNKNEAIDFRYHNYSDLTTVLKNFASQYPTKTALYEIGKSQGGRSLWVMALSASSPNAHVLLRPEVKYIANMHGNEVVGKEMLLYLIEYLLTSNDTLVNQLMNQSRIWIMPCMNPDGLEISQYGDCTSTNGRYTVNNIDLNRNFPDYYGATLDSSIQAQETSAVIAWLANISFVLSANYHGGSFTMNTPFDRYYVQGVSISDDDDIFQTLAHAYVNRTVQTNENCLSDYQNDAFVTRGADWYEITGGMQDYGYLNYGIIELTMEISCCKYPVNNTLPAYWNYNRDAMIQYLLQAQRGVKGLILNEYNQSIPSTEVMIDNRWPTVKVTSLGEFWRILLPGKYTLKVLYRSNEIYNRTIIIQYSSSPLNLTIIIPSSIYLPYKNVSTQGHFSIHINMTSTFLVYPSPPTGNNRRLELAGLDLWRMARIDNVFVYPSEINIDRFKEALSRTLSLWPFIAGRSRLDANEQYFIEMSDNPIPMVLFNDYDSVKWPFDSNVIRDFYTNSLSTYLDEVRVTNLFDNTNDEPLVRLKLTHIIQSNEWILGISWAHELGDAASCLNFSNTLSRLYQHMEPLEPLPIFERRLWKNDEIDPSLLSTMKHFRDAKPLEEMWKKFMIDQEAYDQVNLSFSGEQLVKLRTLAGEDNITIQDALTAYIILTLNKYCYYHDDDKRRILRTNTSVNFRGVSDSIASTGQIGNAVFMMLSDDFKDPYSLSSIAKTIRQSIIKSRDSKFLERWLDTADDVMRKMIHNNRLADLGFVPNEIIVNSNFRYDWANLVDFDYKDKCRFYTGWSGAFYLRVFRLNPICKEKTYLSRDRNGAEVIFRIEKDLKAKFLNMIKEDIGENFKNINK
;
A
#
# COMPACT_ATOMS: atom_id res chain seq x y z
N MET A 1 8.62 42.49 69.34
CA MET A 1 8.01 43.37 68.33
C MET A 1 8.58 42.99 66.97
N PHE A 2 7.75 42.36 66.13
CA PHE A 2 8.07 41.93 64.77
C PHE A 2 7.88 43.09 63.77
N LYS A 3 8.72 43.17 62.74
CA LYS A 3 8.41 43.86 61.48
C LYS A 3 9.10 43.19 60.27
N ILE A 4 8.28 42.58 59.42
CA ILE A 4 8.45 42.26 57.99
C ILE A 4 7.00 42.19 57.42
N PRO A 5 6.65 42.49 56.14
CA PRO A 5 7.27 43.33 55.09
C PRO A 5 6.27 44.34 54.45
N LEU A 6 6.77 45.30 53.66
CA LEU A 6 5.98 46.09 52.70
C LEU A 6 6.69 46.13 51.32
N ILE A 7 7.06 44.97 50.79
CA ILE A 7 7.54 44.79 49.41
C ILE A 7 6.98 43.47 48.89
N LEU A 8 5.66 43.40 48.70
CA LEU A 8 4.99 42.29 47.99
C LEU A 8 3.69 42.71 47.30
N PHE A 9 3.39 44.01 47.20
CA PHE A 9 2.09 44.49 46.72
C PHE A 9 2.13 45.34 45.44
N VAL A 10 3.30 45.51 44.82
CA VAL A 10 3.46 46.24 43.54
C VAL A 10 4.00 45.36 42.40
N LEU A 11 4.36 44.10 42.66
CA LEU A 11 4.78 43.14 41.63
C LEU A 11 3.71 42.08 41.26
N THR A 12 2.53 42.12 41.87
CA THR A 12 1.41 41.21 41.56
C THR A 12 0.34 41.82 40.66
N ALA A 13 0.52 43.06 40.17
CA ALA A 13 -0.45 43.75 39.31
C ALA A 13 -0.01 43.90 37.84
N LEU A 14 1.09 43.28 37.41
CA LEU A 14 1.60 43.36 36.02
C LEU A 14 1.71 42.00 35.31
N TYR A 15 1.15 40.92 35.86
CA TYR A 15 1.20 39.59 35.23
C TYR A 15 -0.17 38.91 35.33
N ASN A 16 -1.12 39.39 34.51
CA ASN A 16 -2.32 38.69 34.02
C ASN A 16 -3.29 39.70 33.40
N LYS A 17 -2.92 40.25 32.24
CA LYS A 17 -3.94 40.58 31.25
C LYS A 17 -3.92 39.45 30.23
N ASN A 18 -4.97 38.64 30.22
CA ASN A 18 -5.36 37.92 29.00
C ASN A 18 -5.68 39.02 27.98
N GLU A 19 -4.69 39.46 27.21
CA GLU A 19 -4.97 40.29 26.04
C GLU A 19 -5.67 39.37 25.05
N ALA A 20 -6.93 39.69 24.77
CA ALA A 20 -7.69 38.96 23.77
C ALA A 20 -6.97 39.06 22.42
N ILE A 21 -6.96 37.98 21.65
CA ILE A 21 -6.40 38.00 20.29
C ILE A 21 -7.11 39.10 19.49
N ASP A 22 -6.34 39.89 18.76
CA ASP A 22 -6.88 41.01 18.01
C ASP A 22 -7.45 40.53 16.66
N PHE A 23 -8.55 41.15 16.23
CA PHE A 23 -9.17 40.86 14.94
C PHE A 23 -8.34 41.47 13.79
N ARG A 24 -7.27 40.77 13.41
CA ARG A 24 -6.37 41.10 12.30
C ARG A 24 -5.83 39.82 11.66
N TYR A 25 -5.13 39.96 10.54
CA TYR A 25 -4.35 38.85 10.02
C TYR A 25 -3.06 38.61 10.80
N HIS A 26 -2.80 37.33 11.06
CA HIS A 26 -1.58 36.84 11.68
C HIS A 26 -0.68 36.20 10.61
N ASN A 27 0.49 36.77 10.32
CA ASN A 27 1.48 36.06 9.49
C ASN A 27 2.00 34.80 10.22
N TYR A 28 2.86 34.02 9.60
CA TYR A 28 3.39 32.79 10.17
C TYR A 28 4.08 32.99 11.53
N SER A 29 4.84 34.08 11.67
CA SER A 29 5.54 34.42 12.93
C SER A 29 4.55 34.75 14.04
N ASP A 30 3.54 35.56 13.72
CA ASP A 30 2.46 35.91 14.65
C ASP A 30 1.66 34.67 15.06
N LEU A 31 1.24 33.84 14.10
CA LEU A 31 0.53 32.58 14.32
C LEU A 31 1.33 31.66 15.24
N THR A 32 2.63 31.49 14.97
CA THR A 32 3.51 30.67 15.81
C THR A 32 3.59 31.21 17.24
N THR A 33 3.70 32.54 17.38
CA THR A 33 3.77 33.21 18.69
C THR A 33 2.47 33.04 19.46
N VAL A 34 1.33 33.27 18.82
CA VAL A 34 -0.01 33.12 19.40
C VAL A 34 -0.24 31.69 19.89
N LEU A 35 0.06 30.68 19.07
CA LEU A 35 -0.11 29.27 19.46
C LEU A 35 0.79 28.89 20.63
N LYS A 36 2.06 29.31 20.63
CA LYS A 36 2.97 29.08 21.76
C LYS A 36 2.51 29.79 23.03
N ASN A 37 1.96 30.98 22.90
CA ASN A 37 1.38 31.73 24.02
C ASN A 37 0.19 30.97 24.62
N PHE A 38 -0.77 30.52 23.82
CA PHE A 38 -1.88 29.69 24.31
C PHE A 38 -1.39 28.42 25.00
N ALA A 39 -0.42 27.72 24.41
CA ALA A 39 0.17 26.52 25.02
C ALA A 39 0.80 26.81 26.40
N SER A 40 1.48 27.94 26.52
CA SER A 40 2.13 28.35 27.78
C SER A 40 1.14 28.84 28.85
N GLN A 41 0.06 29.51 28.44
CA GLN A 41 -0.94 30.08 29.35
C GLN A 41 -1.94 29.03 29.84
N TYR A 42 -2.25 28.03 29.01
CA TYR A 42 -3.25 27.01 29.29
C TYR A 42 -2.69 25.58 29.20
N PRO A 43 -1.57 25.25 29.89
CA PRO A 43 -0.84 23.98 29.70
C PRO A 43 -1.63 22.74 30.12
N THR A 44 -2.67 22.89 30.94
CA THR A 44 -3.55 21.79 31.36
C THR A 44 -4.66 21.49 30.36
N LYS A 45 -4.97 22.44 29.48
CA LYS A 45 -6.04 22.35 28.47
C LYS A 45 -5.53 22.25 27.04
N THR A 46 -4.24 22.51 26.82
CA THR A 46 -3.63 22.58 25.48
C THR A 46 -2.40 21.71 25.36
N ALA A 47 -2.11 21.29 24.13
CA ALA A 47 -0.85 20.68 23.74
C ALA A 47 -0.53 21.08 22.30
N LEU A 48 0.62 21.72 22.10
CA LEU A 48 1.06 22.20 20.79
C LEU A 48 2.04 21.20 20.16
N TYR A 49 1.75 20.78 18.94
CA TYR A 49 2.56 19.82 18.18
C TYR A 49 3.06 20.43 16.88
N GLU A 50 4.28 20.04 16.49
CA GLU A 50 4.77 20.16 15.12
C GLU A 50 4.58 18.79 14.46
N ILE A 51 3.66 18.69 13.49
CA ILE A 51 3.39 17.41 12.80
C ILE A 51 4.32 17.18 11.60
N GLY A 52 5.12 18.17 11.26
CA GLY A 52 6.02 18.19 10.12
C GLY A 52 6.42 19.61 9.77
N LYS A 53 7.07 19.78 8.62
CA LYS A 53 7.43 21.09 8.07
C LYS A 53 6.89 21.21 6.66
N SER A 54 6.58 22.45 6.28
CA SER A 54 6.28 22.82 4.91
C SER A 54 7.53 22.72 4.04
N GLN A 55 7.36 22.75 2.72
CA GLN A 55 8.47 22.72 1.76
C GLN A 55 9.45 23.90 1.95
N GLY A 56 8.95 25.07 2.39
CA GLY A 56 9.75 26.22 2.78
C GLY A 56 10.35 26.14 4.19
N GLY A 57 10.20 25.00 4.88
CA GLY A 57 10.81 24.73 6.18
C GLY A 57 10.06 25.28 7.39
N ARG A 58 8.82 25.75 7.22
CA ARG A 58 7.98 26.26 8.31
C ARG A 58 7.28 25.11 9.03
N SER A 59 7.33 25.08 10.36
CA SER A 59 6.62 24.10 11.18
C SER A 59 5.11 24.13 10.93
N LEU A 60 4.53 22.94 10.75
CA LEU A 60 3.10 22.71 10.62
C LEU A 60 2.50 22.51 12.01
N TRP A 61 1.94 23.58 12.56
CA TRP A 61 1.45 23.62 13.94
C TRP A 61 0.04 23.05 14.07
N VAL A 62 -0.14 22.18 15.07
CA VAL A 62 -1.45 21.67 15.49
C VAL A 62 -1.62 21.84 16.99
N MET A 63 -2.73 22.46 17.40
CA MET A 63 -3.12 22.59 18.80
C MET A 63 -4.13 21.52 19.16
N ALA A 64 -3.81 20.65 20.10
CA ALA A 64 -4.80 19.78 20.75
C ALA A 64 -5.40 20.51 21.96
N LEU A 65 -6.73 20.51 22.06
CA LEU A 65 -7.49 21.12 23.14
C LEU A 65 -8.42 20.09 23.79
N SER A 66 -8.45 20.09 25.12
CA SER A 66 -9.44 19.35 25.91
C SER A 66 -9.54 19.96 27.31
N ALA A 67 -10.66 19.73 28.00
CA ALA A 67 -10.81 20.13 29.39
C ALA A 67 -9.79 19.43 30.32
N SER A 68 -9.34 18.23 29.93
CA SER A 68 -8.30 17.47 30.62
C SER A 68 -7.53 16.56 29.66
N SER A 69 -6.26 16.28 29.99
CA SER A 69 -5.40 15.38 29.23
C SER A 69 -5.31 15.73 27.73
N PRO A 70 -4.92 16.96 27.35
CA PRO A 70 -4.73 17.32 25.94
C PRO A 70 -3.62 16.46 25.29
N ASN A 71 -2.62 16.06 26.06
CA ASN A 71 -1.48 15.27 25.61
C ASN A 71 -1.73 13.76 25.45
N ALA A 72 -2.89 13.25 25.88
CA ALA A 72 -3.16 11.82 25.90
C ALA A 72 -4.59 11.50 25.45
N HIS A 73 -4.74 10.41 24.72
CA HIS A 73 -6.05 9.89 24.38
C HIS A 73 -6.77 9.40 25.66
N VAL A 74 -8.10 9.55 25.69
CA VAL A 74 -8.94 9.06 26.79
C VAL A 74 -10.00 8.16 26.19
N LEU A 75 -10.18 6.98 26.79
CA LEU A 75 -11.05 5.93 26.28
C LEU A 75 -12.47 6.45 25.96
N LEU A 76 -12.97 6.11 24.77
CA LEU A 76 -14.26 6.47 24.16
C LEU A 76 -14.49 7.97 23.97
N ARG A 77 -13.46 8.80 24.15
CA ARG A 77 -13.47 10.23 23.84
C ARG A 77 -13.08 10.42 22.37
N PRO A 78 -14.01 10.82 21.48
CA PRO A 78 -13.70 10.97 20.06
C PRO A 78 -12.66 12.06 19.83
N GLU A 79 -11.84 11.83 18.82
CA GLU A 79 -10.88 12.78 18.28
C GLU A 79 -11.55 13.52 17.12
N VAL A 80 -11.59 14.85 17.19
CA VAL A 80 -12.19 15.70 16.15
C VAL A 80 -11.19 16.73 15.69
N LYS A 81 -11.24 17.14 14.42
CA LYS A 81 -10.27 18.11 13.89
C LYS A 81 -10.85 19.21 13.02
N TYR A 82 -10.16 20.34 13.00
CA TYR A 82 -10.30 21.36 11.98
C TYR A 82 -8.95 21.70 11.36
N ILE A 83 -8.97 21.87 10.04
CA ILE A 83 -7.82 22.29 9.23
C ILE A 83 -8.24 23.52 8.43
N ALA A 84 -7.33 24.48 8.23
CA ALA A 84 -7.60 25.59 7.33
C ALA A 84 -6.35 25.98 6.54
N ASN A 85 -6.57 26.81 5.52
CA ASN A 85 -5.51 27.50 4.79
C ASN A 85 -4.52 26.50 4.17
N MET A 86 -5.06 25.42 3.60
CA MET A 86 -4.32 24.53 2.71
C MET A 86 -4.04 25.19 1.36
N HIS A 87 -4.89 26.11 0.94
CA HIS A 87 -4.52 27.17 0.01
C HIS A 87 -4.12 28.40 0.80
N GLY A 88 -2.89 28.86 0.62
CA GLY A 88 -2.31 29.91 1.45
C GLY A 88 -3.03 31.25 1.35
N ASN A 89 -3.70 31.54 0.23
CA ASN A 89 -4.44 32.78 0.01
C ASN A 89 -5.90 32.75 0.48
N GLU A 90 -6.37 31.62 1.00
CA GLU A 90 -7.72 31.46 1.55
C GLU A 90 -7.65 31.58 3.08
N VAL A 91 -7.69 32.81 3.57
CA VAL A 91 -7.12 33.17 4.90
C VAL A 91 -8.16 33.25 6.01
N VAL A 92 -9.44 33.42 5.68
CA VAL A 92 -10.51 33.58 6.67
C VAL A 92 -10.57 32.38 7.61
N GLY A 93 -10.53 31.15 7.08
CA GLY A 93 -10.53 29.92 7.88
C GLY A 93 -9.40 29.88 8.92
N LYS A 94 -8.19 30.32 8.56
CA LYS A 94 -7.04 30.36 9.49
C LYS A 94 -7.33 31.25 10.69
N GLU A 95 -7.87 32.44 10.47
CA GLU A 95 -8.21 33.35 11.56
C GLU A 95 -9.37 32.83 12.39
N MET A 96 -10.40 32.25 11.76
CA MET A 96 -11.52 31.62 12.49
C MET A 96 -11.03 30.52 13.44
N LEU A 97 -10.05 29.73 13.00
CA LEU A 97 -9.44 28.68 13.83
C LEU A 97 -8.60 29.24 14.98
N LEU A 98 -7.89 30.36 14.80
CA LEU A 98 -7.18 31.04 15.90
C LEU A 98 -8.17 31.62 16.93
N TYR A 99 -9.23 32.27 16.48
CA TYR A 99 -10.29 32.79 17.36
C TYR A 99 -11.04 31.66 18.08
N LEU A 100 -11.24 30.53 17.41
CA LEU A 100 -11.83 29.35 18.03
C LEU A 100 -10.95 28.79 19.15
N ILE A 101 -9.63 28.71 18.97
CA ILE A 101 -8.70 28.28 20.02
C ILE A 101 -8.87 29.16 21.26
N GLU A 102 -8.84 30.49 21.09
CA GLU A 102 -9.05 31.41 22.22
C GLU A 102 -10.40 31.19 22.88
N TYR A 103 -11.47 31.11 22.08
CA TYR A 103 -12.84 30.96 22.57
C TYR A 103 -13.02 29.67 23.37
N LEU A 104 -12.45 28.55 22.92
CA LEU A 104 -12.46 27.27 23.63
C LEU A 104 -11.72 27.33 24.97
N LEU A 105 -10.71 28.18 25.10
CA LEU A 105 -9.90 28.31 26.31
C LEU A 105 -10.49 29.28 27.34
N THR A 106 -11.16 30.32 26.86
CA THR A 106 -11.61 31.46 27.67
C THR A 106 -13.11 31.47 27.96
N SER A 107 -13.93 30.84 27.12
CA SER A 107 -15.39 30.88 27.25
C SER A 107 -15.88 30.05 28.44
N ASN A 108 -16.91 30.57 29.11
CA ASN A 108 -17.69 29.85 30.13
C ASN A 108 -18.99 29.27 29.56
N ASP A 109 -19.16 29.31 28.24
CA ASP A 109 -20.34 28.76 27.55
C ASP A 109 -20.51 27.25 27.86
N THR A 110 -21.74 26.83 28.10
CA THR A 110 -22.05 25.46 28.51
C THR A 110 -21.76 24.44 27.41
N LEU A 111 -21.96 24.80 26.15
CA LEU A 111 -21.66 23.95 24.99
C LEU A 111 -20.16 23.84 24.75
N VAL A 112 -19.41 24.93 24.94
CA VAL A 112 -17.93 24.90 24.89
C VAL A 112 -17.38 23.97 25.97
N ASN A 113 -17.85 24.13 27.21
CA ASN A 113 -17.45 23.25 28.31
C ASN A 113 -17.84 21.80 28.04
N GLN A 114 -19.03 21.55 27.49
CA GLN A 114 -19.45 20.21 27.09
C GLN A 114 -18.51 19.63 26.04
N LEU A 115 -18.24 20.37 24.95
CA LEU A 115 -17.37 19.95 23.86
C LEU A 115 -15.97 19.60 24.35
N MET A 116 -15.36 20.49 25.14
CA MET A 116 -14.01 20.31 25.70
C MET A 116 -13.92 19.12 26.67
N ASN A 117 -14.99 18.81 27.40
CA ASN A 117 -15.03 17.64 28.27
C ASN A 117 -15.23 16.33 27.50
N GLN A 118 -16.04 16.36 26.44
CA GLN A 118 -16.50 15.16 25.74
C GLN A 118 -15.64 14.77 24.54
N SER A 119 -14.77 15.66 24.05
CA SER A 119 -13.93 15.42 22.87
C SER A 119 -12.49 15.90 23.13
N ARG A 120 -11.55 15.39 22.34
CA ARG A 120 -10.26 16.06 22.16
C ARG A 120 -10.23 16.67 20.76
N ILE A 121 -10.03 17.98 20.72
CA ILE A 121 -10.18 18.82 19.53
C ILE A 121 -8.81 19.15 19.01
N TRP A 122 -8.56 18.93 17.73
CA TRP A 122 -7.29 19.25 17.09
C TRP A 122 -7.48 20.35 16.06
N ILE A 123 -6.75 21.45 16.21
CA ILE A 123 -6.89 22.61 15.34
C ILE A 123 -5.56 22.87 14.65
N MET A 124 -5.57 22.79 13.32
CA MET A 124 -4.47 23.16 12.43
C MET A 124 -4.86 24.44 11.68
N PRO A 125 -4.46 25.64 12.16
CA PRO A 125 -4.91 26.88 11.53
C PRO A 125 -4.35 27.09 10.13
N CYS A 126 -3.16 26.56 9.83
CA CYS A 126 -2.46 26.82 8.58
C CYS A 126 -1.71 25.58 8.09
N MET A 127 -2.23 24.96 7.03
CA MET A 127 -1.60 23.81 6.37
C MET A 127 -0.56 24.23 5.31
N ASN A 128 -0.74 25.37 4.65
CA ASN A 128 0.21 25.93 3.69
C ASN A 128 0.78 27.28 4.17
N PRO A 129 1.67 27.27 5.17
CA PRO A 129 2.25 28.51 5.71
C PRO A 129 3.17 29.23 4.73
N ASP A 130 3.68 28.55 3.71
CA ASP A 130 4.53 29.20 2.72
C ASP A 130 3.70 29.98 1.69
N GLY A 131 2.59 29.40 1.22
CA GLY A 131 1.64 30.08 0.35
C GLY A 131 1.01 31.30 1.03
N LEU A 132 0.73 31.22 2.33
CA LEU A 132 0.22 32.35 3.13
C LEU A 132 1.12 33.58 3.03
N GLU A 133 2.43 33.39 3.14
CA GLU A 133 3.40 34.49 3.25
C GLU A 133 3.60 35.26 1.94
N ILE A 134 3.24 34.66 0.81
CA ILE A 134 3.28 35.29 -0.51
C ILE A 134 1.88 35.77 -0.97
N SER A 135 0.85 35.47 -0.20
CA SER A 135 -0.54 35.86 -0.50
C SER A 135 -0.73 37.37 -0.35
N GLN A 136 -1.60 37.94 -1.17
CA GLN A 136 -1.82 39.38 -1.20
C GLN A 136 -3.05 39.80 -0.38
N TYR A 137 -2.83 40.68 0.60
CA TYR A 137 -3.91 41.29 1.38
C TYR A 137 -4.91 42.03 0.49
N GLY A 138 -6.20 41.77 0.70
CA GLY A 138 -7.30 42.38 -0.06
C GLY A 138 -7.57 41.70 -1.42
N ASP A 139 -6.83 40.66 -1.78
CA ASP A 139 -7.05 39.90 -3.00
C ASP A 139 -8.17 38.86 -2.81
N CYS A 140 -9.26 39.06 -3.54
CA CYS A 140 -10.43 38.21 -3.41
C CYS A 140 -10.45 37.03 -4.38
N THR A 141 -9.72 37.07 -5.50
CA THR A 141 -9.98 36.15 -6.62
C THR A 141 -8.75 35.43 -7.15
N SER A 142 -7.54 35.99 -7.02
CA SER A 142 -6.36 35.41 -7.66
C SER A 142 -5.94 34.06 -7.08
N THR A 143 -4.94 33.45 -7.69
CA THR A 143 -4.27 32.22 -7.22
C THR A 143 -2.91 32.51 -6.56
N ASN A 144 -2.51 33.77 -6.41
CA ASN A 144 -1.23 34.11 -5.79
C ASN A 144 -1.22 33.66 -4.32
N GLY A 145 -0.31 32.75 -3.97
CA GLY A 145 -0.22 32.14 -2.64
C GLY A 145 -1.15 30.95 -2.41
N ARG A 146 -1.89 30.49 -3.43
CA ARG A 146 -2.70 29.27 -3.35
C ARG A 146 -1.84 28.02 -3.15
N TYR A 147 -0.82 27.85 -3.99
CA TYR A 147 0.00 26.64 -4.07
C TYR A 147 1.13 26.63 -3.03
N THR A 148 1.81 25.49 -2.87
CA THR A 148 3.08 25.42 -2.12
C THR A 148 4.20 26.17 -2.86
N VAL A 149 5.38 26.30 -2.24
CA VAL A 149 6.57 26.90 -2.90
C VAL A 149 6.99 26.19 -4.19
N ASN A 150 6.70 24.89 -4.33
CA ASN A 150 6.95 24.11 -5.54
C ASN A 150 5.75 24.07 -6.49
N ASN A 151 4.80 25.01 -6.35
CA ASN A 151 3.62 25.14 -7.19
C ASN A 151 2.72 23.90 -7.19
N ILE A 152 2.60 23.23 -6.03
CA ILE A 152 1.72 22.07 -5.83
C ILE A 152 0.40 22.54 -5.20
N ASP A 153 -0.73 22.09 -5.74
CA ASP A 153 -2.04 22.26 -5.10
C ASP A 153 -2.24 21.17 -4.06
N LEU A 154 -2.22 21.53 -2.77
CA LEU A 154 -2.36 20.56 -1.69
C LEU A 154 -3.70 19.82 -1.73
N ASN A 155 -4.76 20.40 -2.32
CA ASN A 155 -6.06 19.75 -2.46
C ASN A 155 -6.21 18.98 -3.78
N ARG A 156 -5.09 18.69 -4.46
CA ARG A 156 -4.97 17.74 -5.57
C ARG A 156 -3.88 16.68 -5.33
N ASN A 157 -3.25 16.72 -4.16
CA ASN A 157 -1.99 16.03 -3.88
C ASN A 157 -2.15 14.80 -2.96
N PHE A 158 -3.34 14.55 -2.42
CA PHE A 158 -3.62 13.32 -1.68
C PHE A 158 -3.81 12.13 -2.62
N PRO A 159 -3.49 10.89 -2.21
CA PRO A 159 -3.82 9.69 -2.98
C PRO A 159 -5.32 9.60 -3.23
N ASP A 160 -5.71 9.37 -4.48
CA ASP A 160 -7.10 9.14 -4.86
C ASP A 160 -7.45 7.64 -4.72
N TYR A 161 -8.74 7.28 -4.74
CA TYR A 161 -9.22 5.89 -4.70
C TYR A 161 -8.57 5.00 -5.77
N TYR A 162 -8.32 5.54 -6.96
CA TYR A 162 -7.69 4.83 -8.07
C TYR A 162 -6.14 4.89 -8.04
N GLY A 163 -5.56 5.44 -6.98
CA GLY A 163 -4.12 5.62 -6.82
C GLY A 163 -3.67 7.06 -7.08
N ALA A 164 -2.36 7.22 -7.34
CA ALA A 164 -1.77 8.54 -7.57
C ALA A 164 -2.26 9.15 -8.90
N THR A 165 -2.70 10.39 -8.83
CA THR A 165 -2.96 11.31 -9.94
C THR A 165 -1.66 11.98 -10.40
N LEU A 166 -1.66 12.64 -11.56
CA LEU A 166 -0.53 13.47 -12.01
C LEU A 166 -0.10 14.49 -10.93
N ASP A 167 -1.07 15.11 -10.27
CA ASP A 167 -0.84 16.13 -9.24
C ASP A 167 -0.45 15.56 -7.87
N SER A 168 -0.61 14.26 -7.64
CA SER A 168 -0.15 13.54 -6.44
C SER A 168 1.07 12.63 -6.68
N SER A 169 1.62 12.61 -7.90
CA SER A 169 2.82 11.86 -8.26
C SER A 169 4.08 12.32 -7.50
N ILE A 170 4.13 13.63 -7.16
CA ILE A 170 5.12 14.22 -6.27
C ILE A 170 4.37 14.67 -5.02
N GLN A 171 4.49 13.91 -3.93
CA GLN A 171 3.81 14.26 -2.69
C GLN A 171 4.50 15.43 -1.98
N ALA A 172 3.74 16.48 -1.68
CA ALA A 172 4.20 17.63 -0.92
C ALA A 172 4.46 17.25 0.54
N GLN A 173 5.39 17.95 1.19
CA GLN A 173 5.77 17.63 2.58
C GLN A 173 4.60 17.86 3.55
N GLU A 174 3.79 18.88 3.27
CA GLU A 174 2.56 19.21 3.96
C GLU A 174 1.55 18.06 3.86
N THR A 175 1.35 17.54 2.66
CA THR A 175 0.48 16.38 2.41
C THR A 175 0.97 15.15 3.15
N SER A 176 2.27 14.82 3.07
CA SER A 176 2.85 13.67 3.78
C SER A 176 2.70 13.80 5.30
N ALA A 177 2.90 15.00 5.85
CA ALA A 177 2.72 15.26 7.28
C ALA A 177 1.26 15.05 7.72
N VAL A 178 0.29 15.54 6.94
CA VAL A 178 -1.14 15.33 7.23
C VAL A 178 -1.52 13.85 7.07
N ILE A 179 -1.02 13.14 6.06
CA ILE A 179 -1.26 11.70 5.90
C ILE A 179 -0.75 10.90 7.11
N ALA A 180 0.47 11.18 7.56
CA ALA A 180 1.04 10.54 8.75
C ALA A 180 0.22 10.87 10.01
N TRP A 181 -0.27 12.10 10.12
CA TRP A 181 -1.13 12.53 11.21
C TRP A 181 -2.49 11.80 11.23
N LEU A 182 -3.14 11.67 10.07
CA LEU A 182 -4.38 10.93 9.89
C LEU A 182 -4.23 9.43 10.23
N ALA A 183 -3.07 8.84 9.93
CA ALA A 183 -2.79 7.43 10.24
C ALA A 183 -2.58 7.18 11.74
N ASN A 184 -2.12 8.19 12.49
CA ASN A 184 -1.74 8.06 13.89
C ASN A 184 -2.89 8.32 14.88
N ILE A 185 -3.87 9.13 14.49
CA ILE A 185 -4.99 9.52 15.35
C ILE A 185 -6.30 9.08 14.72
N SER A 186 -7.15 8.37 15.48
CA SER A 186 -8.46 7.90 15.04
C SER A 186 -9.50 9.03 15.03
N PHE A 187 -9.39 9.93 14.07
CA PHE A 187 -10.35 11.01 13.86
C PHE A 187 -11.73 10.48 13.49
N VAL A 188 -12.77 11.09 14.06
CA VAL A 188 -14.17 10.71 13.83
C VAL A 188 -14.88 11.73 12.94
N LEU A 189 -14.62 13.01 13.17
CA LEU A 189 -15.24 14.14 12.49
C LEU A 189 -14.20 15.21 12.16
N SER A 190 -14.34 15.82 10.99
CA SER A 190 -13.42 16.83 10.49
C SER A 190 -14.12 17.90 9.67
N ALA A 191 -13.51 19.08 9.57
CA ALA A 191 -13.74 19.96 8.43
C ALA A 191 -12.44 20.64 8.00
N ASN A 192 -12.33 20.92 6.70
CA ASN A 192 -11.28 21.73 6.12
C ASN A 192 -11.87 23.05 5.59
N TYR A 193 -11.30 24.19 6.00
CA TYR A 193 -11.84 25.52 5.69
C TYR A 193 -11.14 26.16 4.50
N HIS A 194 -11.96 26.69 3.58
CA HIS A 194 -11.60 27.32 2.32
C HIS A 194 -12.26 28.70 2.16
N GLY A 195 -11.84 29.41 1.12
CA GLY A 195 -12.43 30.67 0.68
C GLY A 195 -12.40 30.81 -0.84
N GLY A 196 -13.28 31.67 -1.37
CA GLY A 196 -13.55 31.81 -2.80
C GLY A 196 -15.02 31.53 -3.15
N SER A 197 -15.77 30.94 -2.22
CA SER A 197 -17.21 30.72 -2.31
C SER A 197 -17.85 30.78 -0.92
N PHE A 198 -19.17 30.58 -0.85
CA PHE A 198 -19.90 30.36 0.38
C PHE A 198 -20.80 29.13 0.23
N THR A 199 -20.26 27.95 0.54
CA THR A 199 -20.94 26.66 0.37
C THR A 199 -20.32 25.57 1.27
N MET A 200 -21.14 24.64 1.72
CA MET A 200 -20.68 23.43 2.40
C MET A 200 -20.59 22.30 1.38
N ASN A 201 -19.37 21.94 1.04
CA ASN A 201 -19.06 20.89 0.08
C ASN A 201 -19.01 19.52 0.80
N THR A 202 -19.76 18.56 0.28
CA THR A 202 -19.82 17.19 0.81
C THR A 202 -19.16 16.19 -0.15
N PRO A 203 -18.65 15.06 0.36
CA PRO A 203 -18.23 13.96 -0.50
C PRO A 203 -19.34 13.45 -1.41
N PHE A 204 -19.02 12.89 -2.58
CA PHE A 204 -17.66 12.79 -3.11
C PHE A 204 -17.26 14.01 -3.94
N ASP A 205 -15.97 14.32 -3.92
CA ASP A 205 -15.33 15.36 -4.71
C ASP A 205 -15.15 14.97 -6.19
N ARG A 206 -15.33 13.69 -6.52
CA ARG A 206 -15.32 13.13 -7.88
C ARG A 206 -16.34 12.02 -8.10
N TYR A 207 -16.50 11.60 -9.35
CA TYR A 207 -17.33 10.46 -9.70
C TYR A 207 -16.53 9.14 -9.63
N TYR A 208 -16.97 8.19 -8.80
CA TYR A 208 -16.31 6.87 -8.63
C TYR A 208 -17.05 5.71 -9.34
N VAL A 209 -18.35 5.83 -9.66
CA VAL A 209 -19.10 4.78 -10.39
C VAL A 209 -20.12 5.46 -11.31
N GLN A 210 -20.10 5.21 -12.63
CA GLN A 210 -21.13 5.62 -13.62
C GLN A 210 -21.91 6.92 -13.30
N GLY A 211 -21.23 8.03 -12.98
CA GLY A 211 -21.88 9.32 -12.70
C GLY A 211 -22.56 9.46 -11.32
N VAL A 212 -22.27 8.58 -10.36
CA VAL A 212 -22.71 8.67 -8.96
C VAL A 212 -21.59 9.26 -8.11
N SER A 213 -21.86 10.43 -7.51
CA SER A 213 -21.01 11.17 -6.55
C SER A 213 -21.49 11.01 -5.10
N ILE A 214 -22.46 10.12 -4.87
CA ILE A 214 -23.14 9.96 -3.58
C ILE A 214 -22.39 8.93 -2.74
N SER A 215 -21.99 9.31 -1.52
CA SER A 215 -21.43 8.38 -0.55
C SER A 215 -22.53 7.61 0.20
N ASP A 216 -22.20 6.44 0.76
CA ASP A 216 -23.17 5.68 1.55
C ASP A 216 -23.58 6.38 2.86
N ASP A 217 -22.82 7.40 3.27
CA ASP A 217 -23.12 8.29 4.39
C ASP A 217 -23.62 9.68 3.93
N ASP A 218 -24.09 9.84 2.70
CA ASP A 218 -24.59 11.12 2.17
C ASP A 218 -25.68 11.73 3.04
N ASP A 219 -26.57 10.92 3.62
CA ASP A 219 -27.61 11.41 4.55
C ASP A 219 -27.02 12.14 5.77
N ILE A 220 -25.90 11.63 6.29
CA ILE A 220 -25.15 12.25 7.38
C ILE A 220 -24.48 13.53 6.87
N PHE A 221 -23.74 13.46 5.76
CA PHE A 221 -23.04 14.62 5.21
C PHE A 221 -23.99 15.79 4.91
N GLN A 222 -25.10 15.53 4.22
CA GLN A 222 -26.13 16.53 3.92
C GLN A 222 -26.72 17.11 5.22
N THR A 223 -27.04 16.26 6.20
CA THR A 223 -27.58 16.73 7.48
C THR A 223 -26.60 17.65 8.22
N LEU A 224 -25.32 17.28 8.27
CA LEU A 224 -24.31 18.07 8.96
C LEU A 224 -24.00 19.38 8.23
N ALA A 225 -23.93 19.34 6.90
CA ALA A 225 -23.72 20.53 6.06
C ALA A 225 -24.87 21.53 6.22
N HIS A 226 -26.13 21.08 6.11
CA HIS A 226 -27.30 21.94 6.34
C HIS A 226 -27.36 22.46 7.78
N ALA A 227 -26.99 21.65 8.78
CA ALA A 227 -26.97 22.08 10.17
C ALA A 227 -25.94 23.20 10.44
N TYR A 228 -24.82 23.20 9.71
CA TYR A 228 -23.83 24.26 9.73
C TYR A 228 -24.40 25.54 9.11
N VAL A 229 -24.84 25.48 7.84
CA VAL A 229 -25.39 26.63 7.10
C VAL A 229 -26.56 27.28 7.86
N ASN A 230 -27.51 26.50 8.36
CA ASN A 230 -28.69 27.03 9.05
C ASN A 230 -28.35 27.79 10.34
N ARG A 231 -27.13 27.64 10.86
CA ARG A 231 -26.61 28.37 12.03
C ARG A 231 -25.69 29.52 11.67
N THR A 232 -25.24 29.59 10.42
CA THR A 232 -24.56 30.78 9.94
C THR A 232 -25.58 31.88 9.68
N VAL A 233 -25.27 33.11 10.10
CA VAL A 233 -26.07 34.26 9.69
C VAL A 233 -25.83 34.44 8.20
N GLN A 234 -26.88 34.26 7.37
CA GLN A 234 -26.77 34.43 5.92
C GLN A 234 -26.23 35.83 5.63
N THR A 235 -25.00 35.89 5.12
CA THR A 235 -24.41 37.10 4.60
C THR A 235 -25.15 37.48 3.33
N ASN A 236 -25.48 38.76 3.13
CA ASN A 236 -25.81 39.30 1.80
C ASN A 236 -24.58 39.31 0.85
N GLU A 237 -23.52 38.56 1.17
CA GLU A 237 -22.38 38.33 0.28
C GLU A 237 -22.82 37.38 -0.83
N ASN A 238 -23.44 37.93 -1.87
CA ASN A 238 -23.60 37.23 -3.13
C ASN A 238 -22.22 37.11 -3.78
N CYS A 239 -21.61 35.93 -3.71
CA CYS A 239 -20.46 35.62 -4.57
C CYS A 239 -20.92 35.85 -6.03
N LEU A 240 -20.09 36.48 -6.88
CA LEU A 240 -20.48 36.91 -8.24
C LEU A 240 -21.10 35.75 -9.06
N SER A 241 -22.44 35.74 -9.14
CA SER A 241 -23.35 35.25 -10.18
C SER A 241 -22.89 34.24 -11.25
N ASP A 242 -22.49 33.02 -10.87
CA ASP A 242 -22.44 31.87 -11.80
C ASP A 242 -23.23 30.63 -11.34
N TYR A 243 -23.81 30.64 -10.13
CA TYR A 243 -24.55 29.49 -9.60
C TYR A 243 -26.07 29.70 -9.71
N GLN A 244 -26.71 28.97 -10.62
CA GLN A 244 -28.17 28.99 -10.81
C GLN A 244 -28.97 28.29 -9.70
N ASN A 245 -28.32 27.71 -8.69
CA ASN A 245 -28.99 27.08 -7.57
C ASN A 245 -28.53 27.74 -6.27
N ASP A 246 -29.43 28.42 -5.58
CA ASP A 246 -29.29 29.03 -4.25
C ASP A 246 -28.99 28.00 -3.12
N ALA A 247 -28.31 26.91 -3.43
CA ALA A 247 -28.01 25.82 -2.52
C ALA A 247 -26.63 26.05 -1.87
N PHE A 248 -26.64 26.48 -0.61
CA PHE A 248 -25.47 26.62 0.26
C PHE A 248 -24.81 25.28 0.68
N VAL A 249 -25.29 24.17 0.12
CA VAL A 249 -24.76 22.82 0.31
C VAL A 249 -24.69 22.17 -1.05
N THR A 250 -23.56 21.56 -1.37
CA THR A 250 -23.33 20.87 -2.65
C THR A 250 -22.52 19.61 -2.44
N ARG A 251 -22.73 18.60 -3.29
CA ARG A 251 -21.74 17.53 -3.43
C ARG A 251 -20.58 18.06 -4.26
N GLY A 252 -19.37 17.61 -3.97
CA GLY A 252 -18.18 18.16 -4.63
C GLY A 252 -18.16 17.93 -6.13
N ALA A 253 -18.37 16.70 -6.58
CA ALA A 253 -18.39 16.41 -8.02
C ALA A 253 -19.52 17.15 -8.77
N ASP A 254 -20.67 17.37 -8.11
CA ASP A 254 -21.82 18.10 -8.68
C ASP A 254 -21.53 19.60 -8.79
N TRP A 255 -20.64 20.12 -7.94
CA TRP A 255 -20.13 21.48 -8.04
C TRP A 255 -19.07 21.59 -9.14
N TYR A 256 -17.98 20.84 -8.99
CA TYR A 256 -16.97 20.58 -10.00
C TYR A 256 -16.06 19.44 -9.54
N GLU A 257 -15.68 18.56 -10.46
CA GLU A 257 -14.86 17.39 -10.14
C GLU A 257 -13.43 17.77 -9.75
N ILE A 258 -12.96 17.21 -8.63
CA ILE A 258 -11.57 17.31 -8.17
C ILE A 258 -11.05 15.92 -7.80
N THR A 259 -9.79 15.65 -8.14
CA THR A 259 -9.12 14.39 -7.81
C THR A 259 -7.99 14.64 -6.81
N GLY A 260 -7.71 13.66 -5.95
CA GLY A 260 -6.67 13.80 -4.92
C GLY A 260 -6.98 14.82 -3.81
N GLY A 261 -8.25 15.03 -3.49
CA GLY A 261 -8.70 15.90 -2.40
C GLY A 261 -8.53 15.26 -1.02
N MET A 262 -8.27 16.09 0.01
CA MET A 262 -8.11 15.62 1.39
C MET A 262 -9.40 15.02 1.97
N GLN A 263 -10.55 15.63 1.60
CA GLN A 263 -11.88 15.27 2.07
C GLN A 263 -12.21 13.79 1.77
N ASP A 264 -12.10 13.42 0.49
CA ASP A 264 -12.34 12.05 0.03
C ASP A 264 -11.30 11.07 0.61
N TYR A 265 -10.02 11.45 0.67
CA TYR A 265 -8.97 10.60 1.23
C TYR A 265 -9.26 10.21 2.69
N GLY A 266 -9.67 11.18 3.52
CA GLY A 266 -10.01 10.95 4.93
C GLY A 266 -11.21 10.02 5.10
N TYR A 267 -12.26 10.22 4.30
CA TYR A 267 -13.44 9.36 4.33
C TYR A 267 -13.10 7.94 3.88
N LEU A 268 -12.51 7.77 2.70
CA LEU A 268 -12.25 6.46 2.08
C LEU A 268 -11.28 5.57 2.88
N ASN A 269 -10.25 6.15 3.52
CA ASN A 269 -9.22 5.38 4.20
C ASN A 269 -9.49 5.14 5.69
N TYR A 270 -10.25 6.03 6.33
CA TYR A 270 -10.41 6.05 7.79
C TYR A 270 -11.87 6.19 8.25
N GLY A 271 -12.83 6.37 7.32
CA GLY A 271 -14.23 6.62 7.64
C GLY A 271 -14.48 7.96 8.34
N ILE A 272 -13.57 8.92 8.18
CA ILE A 272 -13.69 10.27 8.75
C ILE A 272 -14.81 11.01 8.01
N ILE A 273 -15.78 11.53 8.76
CA ILE A 273 -16.78 12.44 8.19
C ILE A 273 -16.12 13.81 8.07
N GLU A 274 -15.62 14.15 6.88
CA GLU A 274 -15.00 15.44 6.58
C GLU A 274 -15.84 16.28 5.61
N LEU A 275 -16.07 17.55 5.95
CA LEU A 275 -16.63 18.54 5.03
C LEU A 275 -15.58 19.56 4.60
N THR A 276 -15.63 19.97 3.34
CA THR A 276 -14.94 21.16 2.83
C THR A 276 -15.86 22.37 3.01
N MET A 277 -15.46 23.34 3.82
CA MET A 277 -16.27 24.50 4.20
C MET A 277 -15.75 25.77 3.53
N GLU A 278 -16.45 26.23 2.51
CA GLU A 278 -16.21 27.54 1.87
C GLU A 278 -16.97 28.60 2.66
N ILE A 279 -16.27 29.45 3.40
CA ILE A 279 -16.89 30.36 4.39
C ILE A 279 -16.79 31.85 4.04
N SER A 280 -16.20 32.20 2.89
CA SER A 280 -16.02 33.59 2.47
C SER A 280 -15.85 33.69 0.96
N CYS A 281 -16.65 34.54 0.30
CA CYS A 281 -16.52 34.77 -1.15
C CYS A 281 -15.16 35.37 -1.52
N CYS A 282 -14.68 36.33 -0.72
CA CYS A 282 -13.35 36.89 -0.89
C CYS A 282 -12.32 35.99 -0.21
N LYS A 283 -11.29 35.53 -0.93
CA LYS A 283 -10.23 34.67 -0.39
C LYS A 283 -9.40 35.34 0.71
N TYR A 284 -9.03 36.61 0.51
CA TYR A 284 -8.25 37.42 1.45
C TYR A 284 -8.90 38.80 1.68
N PRO A 285 -10.01 38.90 2.45
CA PRO A 285 -10.75 40.15 2.65
C PRO A 285 -9.99 41.15 3.54
N VAL A 286 -10.53 42.37 3.69
CA VAL A 286 -9.95 43.40 4.57
C VAL A 286 -10.22 43.11 6.06
N ASN A 287 -9.30 43.47 6.97
CA ASN A 287 -9.32 43.10 8.40
C ASN A 287 -10.64 43.41 9.13
N ASN A 288 -11.30 44.51 8.80
CA ASN A 288 -12.53 44.95 9.47
C ASN A 288 -13.73 44.01 9.25
N THR A 289 -13.61 43.02 8.36
CA THR A 289 -14.61 41.96 8.13
C THR A 289 -14.45 40.76 9.08
N LEU A 290 -13.27 40.53 9.66
CA LEU A 290 -12.98 39.38 10.51
C LEU A 290 -13.92 39.23 11.71
N PRO A 291 -14.32 40.30 12.43
CA PRO A 291 -15.32 40.19 13.50
C PRO A 291 -16.68 39.67 13.01
N ALA A 292 -17.08 40.03 11.79
CA ALA A 292 -18.32 39.57 11.20
C ALA A 292 -18.24 38.07 10.86
N TYR A 293 -17.19 37.63 10.15
CA TYR A 293 -16.96 36.21 9.86
C TYR A 293 -16.94 35.35 11.13
N TRP A 294 -16.30 35.83 12.19
CA TRP A 294 -16.30 35.15 13.49
C TRP A 294 -17.70 35.04 14.08
N ASN A 295 -18.44 36.14 14.15
CA ASN A 295 -19.81 36.14 14.66
C ASN A 295 -20.74 35.23 13.86
N TYR A 296 -20.52 35.09 12.55
CA TYR A 296 -21.33 34.23 11.68
C TYR A 296 -21.02 32.75 11.84
N ASN A 297 -19.75 32.38 12.09
CA ASN A 297 -19.32 30.98 12.10
C ASN A 297 -19.22 30.38 13.50
N ARG A 298 -18.90 31.17 14.54
CA ARG A 298 -18.57 30.67 15.90
C ARG A 298 -19.51 29.59 16.40
N ASP A 299 -20.81 29.85 16.38
CA ASP A 299 -21.81 28.94 16.96
C ASP A 299 -21.97 27.69 16.09
N ALA A 300 -21.85 27.81 14.76
CA ALA A 300 -21.88 26.69 13.82
C ALA A 300 -20.67 25.76 13.99
N MET A 301 -19.47 26.32 14.19
CA MET A 301 -18.23 25.56 14.43
C MET A 301 -18.32 24.69 15.69
N ILE A 302 -18.78 25.26 16.81
CA ILE A 302 -18.96 24.51 18.07
C ILE A 302 -19.99 23.41 17.90
N GLN A 303 -21.13 23.73 17.27
CA GLN A 303 -22.22 22.78 17.06
C GLN A 303 -21.84 21.65 16.12
N TYR A 304 -21.01 21.91 15.12
CA TYR A 304 -20.50 20.89 14.21
C TYR A 304 -19.58 19.91 14.94
N LEU A 305 -18.58 20.37 15.70
CA LEU A 305 -17.71 19.47 16.45
C LEU A 305 -18.46 18.60 17.47
N LEU A 306 -19.55 19.12 18.05
CA LEU A 306 -20.43 18.34 18.94
C LEU A 306 -21.11 17.16 18.24
N GLN A 307 -21.21 17.15 16.90
CA GLN A 307 -21.83 16.06 16.15
C GLN A 307 -21.04 14.75 16.24
N ALA A 308 -19.77 14.77 16.64
CA ALA A 308 -18.99 13.56 16.92
C ALA A 308 -19.55 12.74 18.10
N GLN A 309 -20.46 13.30 18.90
CA GLN A 309 -21.13 12.61 20.01
C GLN A 309 -22.45 11.94 19.59
N ARG A 310 -22.75 11.80 18.30
CA ARG A 310 -23.98 11.12 17.84
C ARG A 310 -23.70 9.71 17.32
N GLY A 311 -24.77 8.96 17.06
CA GLY A 311 -24.69 7.62 16.48
C GLY A 311 -24.31 6.56 17.51
N VAL A 312 -23.30 5.75 17.22
CA VAL A 312 -22.84 4.65 18.10
C VAL A 312 -21.35 4.76 18.33
N LYS A 313 -20.92 4.52 19.58
CA LYS A 313 -19.52 4.32 19.93
C LYS A 313 -19.38 3.16 20.88
N GLY A 314 -18.20 2.58 20.99
CA GLY A 314 -18.12 1.37 21.79
C GLY A 314 -16.78 0.68 21.77
N LEU A 315 -16.78 -0.51 22.37
CA LEU A 315 -15.64 -1.38 22.47
C LEU A 315 -15.95 -2.73 21.81
N ILE A 316 -15.01 -3.24 21.02
CA ILE A 316 -14.98 -4.61 20.50
C ILE A 316 -13.85 -5.34 21.22
N LEU A 317 -14.22 -6.22 22.14
CA LEU A 317 -13.29 -6.95 22.99
C LEU A 317 -13.52 -8.45 22.89
N ASN A 318 -12.53 -9.21 23.35
CA ASN A 318 -12.68 -10.65 23.59
C ASN A 318 -13.20 -10.94 25.01
N GLU A 319 -13.40 -12.22 25.32
CA GLU A 319 -13.84 -12.69 26.65
C GLU A 319 -12.86 -12.36 27.79
N TYR A 320 -11.67 -11.86 27.47
CA TYR A 320 -10.62 -11.43 28.40
C TYR A 320 -10.53 -9.89 28.52
N ASN A 321 -11.51 -9.15 27.98
CA ASN A 321 -11.53 -7.68 27.91
C ASN A 321 -10.33 -7.08 27.13
N GLN A 322 -9.80 -7.80 26.14
CA GLN A 322 -8.73 -7.31 25.27
C GLN A 322 -9.30 -6.93 23.90
N SER A 323 -8.75 -5.89 23.28
CA SER A 323 -9.09 -5.52 21.90
C SER A 323 -8.77 -6.66 20.93
N ILE A 324 -9.55 -6.78 19.86
CA ILE A 324 -9.30 -7.74 18.79
C ILE A 324 -8.58 -7.01 17.65
N PRO A 325 -7.30 -7.32 17.34
CA PRO A 325 -6.57 -6.69 16.25
C PRO A 325 -7.17 -7.02 14.88
N SER A 326 -6.93 -6.18 13.88
CA SER A 326 -7.44 -6.39 12.51
C SER A 326 -8.97 -6.49 12.43
N THR A 327 -9.65 -5.81 13.36
CA THR A 327 -11.09 -5.73 13.41
C THR A 327 -11.58 -4.40 12.86
N GLU A 328 -12.67 -4.44 12.13
CA GLU A 328 -13.34 -3.28 11.56
C GLU A 328 -14.82 -3.34 11.89
N VAL A 329 -15.45 -2.17 12.02
CA VAL A 329 -16.89 -2.04 12.18
C VAL A 329 -17.48 -1.51 10.88
N MET A 330 -18.52 -2.20 10.42
CA MET A 330 -19.31 -1.82 9.25
C MET A 330 -20.76 -1.63 9.67
N ILE A 331 -21.42 -0.62 9.13
CA ILE A 331 -22.88 -0.56 9.15
C ILE A 331 -23.37 -1.16 7.85
N ASP A 332 -24.30 -2.09 7.92
CA ASP A 332 -24.76 -2.82 6.74
C ASP A 332 -25.22 -1.86 5.62
N ASN A 333 -24.75 -2.11 4.40
CA ASN A 333 -24.90 -1.23 3.23
C ASN A 333 -24.30 0.18 3.39
N ARG A 334 -23.29 0.34 4.24
CA ARG A 334 -22.50 1.57 4.33
C ARG A 334 -21.00 1.29 4.33
N TRP A 335 -20.35 1.73 3.27
CA TRP A 335 -18.90 1.74 3.09
C TRP A 335 -18.39 3.19 3.11
N PRO A 336 -17.20 3.48 3.67
CA PRO A 336 -16.17 2.55 4.16
C PRO A 336 -16.38 2.06 5.60
N THR A 337 -15.64 0.99 5.93
CA THR A 337 -15.56 0.46 7.30
C THR A 337 -14.73 1.38 8.18
N VAL A 338 -14.94 1.34 9.49
CA VAL A 338 -14.08 2.03 10.47
C VAL A 338 -13.21 1.03 11.21
N LYS A 339 -11.91 1.30 11.27
CA LYS A 339 -10.95 0.44 11.97
C LYS A 339 -11.16 0.53 13.48
N VAL A 340 -11.11 -0.62 14.15
CA VAL A 340 -11.13 -0.68 15.61
C VAL A 340 -9.74 -0.30 16.14
N THR A 341 -9.67 0.57 17.16
CA THR A 341 -8.39 1.03 17.73
C THR A 341 -7.67 -0.09 18.48
N SER A 342 -6.41 0.13 18.84
CA SER A 342 -5.65 -0.79 19.71
C SER A 342 -6.23 -0.92 21.12
N LEU A 343 -7.18 -0.06 21.51
CA LEU A 343 -7.94 -0.17 22.77
C LEU A 343 -9.30 -0.85 22.56
N GLY A 344 -9.59 -1.30 21.34
CA GLY A 344 -10.85 -1.94 20.98
C GLY A 344 -11.94 -0.95 20.61
N GLU A 345 -11.63 0.34 20.44
CA GLU A 345 -12.66 1.37 20.30
C GLU A 345 -13.15 1.52 18.87
N PHE A 346 -14.39 1.96 18.73
CA PHE A 346 -14.93 2.43 17.46
C PHE A 346 -15.94 3.56 17.67
N TRP A 347 -16.11 4.39 16.64
CA TRP A 347 -17.13 5.43 16.57
C TRP A 347 -17.75 5.42 15.18
N ARG A 348 -19.08 5.51 15.11
CA ARG A 348 -19.85 5.70 13.88
C ARG A 348 -20.91 6.77 14.10
N ILE A 349 -20.73 7.88 13.42
CA ILE A 349 -21.75 8.92 13.31
C ILE A 349 -22.92 8.33 12.51
N LEU A 350 -24.13 8.40 13.07
CA LEU A 350 -25.36 7.91 12.44
C LEU A 350 -26.51 8.84 12.81
N LEU A 351 -27.54 8.89 11.95
CA LEU A 351 -28.80 9.55 12.25
C LEU A 351 -29.70 8.61 13.10
N PRO A 352 -30.77 9.13 13.73
CA PRO A 352 -31.76 8.29 14.39
C PRO A 352 -32.38 7.29 13.41
N GLY A 353 -32.34 6.01 13.75
CA GLY A 353 -32.71 4.93 12.84
C GLY A 353 -32.38 3.54 13.36
N LYS A 354 -32.80 2.52 12.61
CA LYS A 354 -32.50 1.12 12.88
C LYS A 354 -31.42 0.66 11.91
N TYR A 355 -30.32 0.15 12.43
CA TYR A 355 -29.15 -0.28 11.65
C TYR A 355 -28.71 -1.69 12.03
N THR A 356 -27.99 -2.35 11.14
CA THR A 356 -27.27 -3.59 11.46
C THR A 356 -25.78 -3.27 11.52
N LEU A 357 -25.21 -3.35 12.72
CA LEU A 357 -23.77 -3.23 12.94
C LEU A 357 -23.14 -4.60 12.70
N LYS A 358 -22.11 -4.65 11.87
CA LYS A 358 -21.30 -5.82 11.56
C LYS A 358 -19.89 -5.58 12.07
N VAL A 359 -19.32 -6.60 12.70
CA VAL A 359 -17.90 -6.63 13.07
C VAL A 359 -17.21 -7.57 12.11
N LEU A 360 -16.21 -7.05 11.42
CA LEU A 360 -15.41 -7.78 10.47
C LEU A 360 -14.03 -8.06 11.09
N TYR A 361 -13.54 -9.28 10.93
CA TYR A 361 -12.16 -9.64 11.26
C TYR A 361 -11.48 -10.17 10.00
N ARG A 362 -10.42 -9.49 9.56
CA ARG A 362 -9.75 -9.77 8.27
C ARG A 362 -10.76 -9.86 7.11
N SER A 363 -11.65 -8.87 7.03
CA SER A 363 -12.72 -8.75 6.04
C SER A 363 -13.82 -9.83 6.08
N ASN A 364 -13.81 -10.74 7.05
CA ASN A 364 -14.90 -11.70 7.26
C ASN A 364 -15.82 -11.23 8.37
N GLU A 365 -17.14 -11.29 8.14
CA GLU A 365 -18.13 -11.01 9.17
C GLU A 365 -18.06 -12.07 10.28
N ILE A 366 -17.77 -11.63 11.50
CA ILE A 366 -17.67 -12.51 12.68
C ILE A 366 -18.78 -12.26 13.69
N TYR A 367 -19.44 -11.10 13.61
CA TYR A 367 -20.55 -10.75 14.47
C TYR A 367 -21.44 -9.73 13.78
N ASN A 368 -22.74 -9.84 14.02
CA ASN A 368 -23.68 -8.78 13.65
C ASN A 368 -24.68 -8.54 14.79
N ARG A 369 -25.19 -7.32 14.85
CA ARG A 369 -26.21 -6.92 15.80
C ARG A 369 -27.04 -5.79 15.25
N THR A 370 -28.36 -5.93 15.35
CA THR A 370 -29.26 -4.81 15.14
C THR A 370 -29.14 -3.80 16.28
N ILE A 371 -28.88 -2.55 15.93
CA ILE A 371 -28.83 -1.40 16.84
C ILE A 371 -29.91 -0.38 16.47
N ILE A 372 -30.41 0.35 17.47
CA ILE A 372 -31.41 1.41 17.29
C ILE A 372 -30.80 2.69 17.85
N ILE A 373 -30.61 3.67 16.98
CA ILE A 373 -30.17 5.01 17.36
C ILE A 373 -31.43 5.83 17.61
N GLN A 374 -31.61 6.28 18.86
CA GLN A 374 -32.75 7.11 19.24
C GLN A 374 -32.51 8.58 18.91
N TYR A 375 -33.58 9.37 18.88
CA TYR A 375 -33.50 10.83 18.91
C TYR A 375 -32.97 11.28 20.27
N SER A 376 -31.65 11.21 20.46
CA SER A 376 -30.96 11.62 21.68
C SER A 376 -29.67 12.35 21.33
N SER A 377 -29.24 13.24 22.21
CA SER A 377 -27.96 13.97 22.07
C SER A 377 -26.74 13.13 22.45
N SER A 378 -26.92 11.90 22.96
CA SER A 378 -25.84 11.01 23.36
C SER A 378 -25.71 9.83 22.41
N PRO A 379 -24.49 9.33 22.16
CA PRO A 379 -24.30 8.20 21.29
C PRO A 379 -24.70 6.92 22.04
N LEU A 380 -25.19 5.93 21.30
CA LEU A 380 -25.36 4.57 21.83
C LEU A 380 -23.98 4.04 22.22
N ASN A 381 -23.74 3.79 23.50
CA ASN A 381 -22.51 3.17 23.96
C ASN A 381 -22.66 1.65 23.98
N LEU A 382 -21.74 0.93 23.34
CA LEU A 382 -21.90 -0.50 23.07
C LEU A 382 -20.60 -1.27 23.24
N THR A 383 -20.58 -2.20 24.19
CA THR A 383 -19.47 -3.15 24.34
C THR A 383 -19.89 -4.49 23.75
N ILE A 384 -19.16 -4.96 22.73
CA ILE A 384 -19.34 -6.28 22.13
C ILE A 384 -18.20 -7.15 22.62
N ILE A 385 -18.54 -8.25 23.29
CA ILE A 385 -17.61 -9.31 23.63
C ILE A 385 -17.75 -10.40 22.56
N ILE A 386 -16.70 -10.62 21.77
CA ILE A 386 -16.64 -11.70 20.80
C ILE A 386 -15.72 -12.78 21.36
N PRO A 387 -16.22 -13.99 21.66
CA PRO A 387 -15.37 -15.10 22.10
C PRO A 387 -14.30 -15.44 21.07
N SER A 388 -13.08 -15.71 21.54
CA SER A 388 -11.94 -16.14 20.71
C SER A 388 -12.28 -17.29 19.79
N SER A 389 -13.14 -18.23 20.20
CA SER A 389 -13.59 -19.35 19.35
C SER A 389 -14.28 -18.94 18.04
N ILE A 390 -14.82 -17.73 17.94
CA ILE A 390 -15.53 -17.24 16.76
C ILE A 390 -14.55 -16.80 15.66
N TYR A 391 -13.42 -16.19 16.04
CA TYR A 391 -12.42 -15.67 15.09
C TYR A 391 -11.08 -16.42 15.13
N LEU A 392 -10.90 -17.34 16.08
CA LEU A 392 -9.79 -18.29 16.23
C LEU A 392 -10.35 -19.70 16.48
N PRO A 393 -10.85 -20.43 15.45
CA PRO A 393 -11.60 -21.68 15.65
C PRO A 393 -10.79 -22.89 16.15
N TYR A 394 -9.56 -22.73 16.66
CA TYR A 394 -8.75 -23.84 17.20
C TYR A 394 -8.05 -23.45 18.52
N LYS A 395 -8.56 -24.01 19.63
CA LYS A 395 -7.95 -23.92 20.97
C LYS A 395 -6.80 -24.91 21.12
N ASN A 396 -5.70 -24.45 21.71
CA ASN A 396 -5.27 -24.97 23.00
C ASN A 396 -4.47 -23.89 23.75
N VAL A 397 -5.09 -23.40 24.82
CA VAL A 397 -4.56 -22.43 25.77
C VAL A 397 -3.82 -23.19 26.87
N SER A 398 -2.59 -22.79 27.19
CA SER A 398 -2.01 -22.99 28.52
C SER A 398 -1.73 -21.61 29.11
N THR A 399 -2.39 -21.33 30.23
CA THR A 399 -2.34 -20.09 31.01
C THR A 399 -1.04 -19.89 31.76
N GLN A 400 -0.61 -18.62 31.81
CA GLN A 400 0.16 -17.90 32.86
C GLN A 400 1.38 -17.17 32.28
N GLY A 401 1.30 -15.83 32.31
CA GLY A 401 2.40 -14.92 32.04
C GLY A 401 1.90 -13.49 32.11
N HIS A 402 2.42 -12.72 33.07
CA HIS A 402 2.18 -11.29 33.24
C HIS A 402 2.32 -10.52 31.92
N PHE A 403 1.28 -9.82 31.46
CA PHE A 403 1.41 -8.93 30.30
C PHE A 403 1.94 -7.56 30.72
N SER A 404 3.18 -7.33 30.34
CA SER A 404 3.73 -5.99 30.10
C SER A 404 3.17 -5.49 28.76
N ILE A 405 2.87 -4.20 28.64
CA ILE A 405 2.47 -3.59 27.36
C ILE A 405 3.70 -3.64 26.44
N HIS A 406 3.69 -4.48 25.41
CA HIS A 406 4.74 -4.52 24.41
C HIS A 406 4.28 -3.75 23.17
N ILE A 407 4.97 -2.66 22.86
CA ILE A 407 4.77 -1.88 21.63
C ILE A 407 5.58 -2.57 20.52
N ASN A 408 4.99 -2.79 19.34
CA ASN A 408 5.74 -3.25 18.17
C ASN A 408 6.91 -2.30 17.91
N MET A 409 8.13 -2.83 17.97
CA MET A 409 9.34 -2.05 17.80
C MET A 409 9.89 -2.24 16.39
N THR A 410 10.10 -1.12 15.70
CA THR A 410 10.77 -1.08 14.39
C THR A 410 12.15 -0.48 14.56
N SER A 411 13.17 -1.16 14.07
CA SER A 411 14.54 -0.65 13.97
C SER A 411 14.99 -0.73 12.53
N THR A 412 15.60 0.34 12.00
CA THR A 412 16.19 0.31 10.66
C THR A 412 17.71 0.33 10.78
N PHE A 413 18.37 -0.61 10.12
CA PHE A 413 19.82 -0.70 10.05
C PHE A 413 20.29 -0.42 8.62
N LEU A 414 21.43 0.25 8.51
CA LEU A 414 22.14 0.41 7.25
C LEU A 414 23.31 -0.58 7.26
N VAL A 415 23.30 -1.55 6.35
CA VAL A 415 24.33 -2.59 6.28
C VAL A 415 25.26 -2.26 5.11
N TYR A 416 26.53 -2.03 5.44
CA TYR A 416 27.58 -1.69 4.48
C TYR A 416 28.30 -2.96 3.99
N PRO A 417 28.82 -2.98 2.75
CA PRO A 417 29.76 -4.00 2.33
C PRO A 417 31.04 -3.96 3.18
N SER A 418 31.52 -5.12 3.62
CA SER A 418 32.79 -5.25 4.36
C SER A 418 33.53 -6.54 3.96
N PRO A 419 34.70 -6.45 3.29
CA PRO A 419 35.39 -5.22 2.90
C PRO A 419 34.61 -4.42 1.83
N PRO A 420 34.82 -3.10 1.73
CA PRO A 420 34.29 -2.31 0.62
C PRO A 420 34.89 -2.79 -0.71
N THR A 421 34.07 -2.84 -1.74
CA THR A 421 34.41 -3.36 -3.08
C THR A 421 33.90 -2.46 -4.22
N GLY A 422 33.12 -1.43 -3.89
CA GLY A 422 32.52 -0.42 -4.75
C GLY A 422 33.52 0.60 -5.27
N ASN A 423 34.53 0.13 -5.99
CA ASN A 423 35.37 1.00 -6.81
C ASN A 423 34.50 1.57 -7.93
N ASN A 424 34.05 2.84 -7.88
CA ASN A 424 33.39 3.66 -8.92
C ASN A 424 33.32 3.05 -10.34
N ARG A 425 32.60 1.93 -10.49
CA ARG A 425 32.52 1.11 -11.69
C ARG A 425 31.11 1.27 -12.21
N ARG A 426 30.98 1.29 -13.52
CA ARG A 426 29.68 1.32 -14.19
C ARG A 426 29.41 -0.06 -14.77
N LEU A 427 28.23 -0.58 -14.49
CA LEU A 427 27.70 -1.78 -15.13
C LEU A 427 26.58 -1.36 -16.07
N GLU A 428 26.87 -1.28 -17.37
CA GLU A 428 25.87 -0.97 -18.40
C GLU A 428 24.80 -2.07 -18.45
N LEU A 429 23.53 -1.68 -18.52
CA LEU A 429 22.39 -2.59 -18.55
C LEU A 429 22.02 -2.96 -20.00
N ALA A 430 21.76 -4.25 -20.23
CA ALA A 430 21.19 -4.73 -21.48
C ALA A 430 19.68 -4.38 -21.53
N GLY A 431 19.08 -4.35 -22.72
CA GLY A 431 17.64 -4.14 -22.89
C GLY A 431 16.79 -5.12 -22.07
N LEU A 432 17.25 -6.38 -21.95
CA LEU A 432 16.62 -7.40 -21.10
C LEU A 432 16.64 -7.08 -19.60
N ASP A 433 17.53 -6.19 -19.14
CA ASP A 433 17.55 -5.75 -17.76
C ASP A 433 16.54 -4.61 -17.49
N LEU A 434 16.02 -3.97 -18.53
CA LEU A 434 15.14 -2.78 -18.44
C LEU A 434 13.66 -3.15 -18.23
N TRP A 435 13.38 -4.01 -17.24
CA TRP A 435 12.01 -4.31 -16.80
C TRP A 435 11.47 -3.17 -15.92
N ARG A 436 11.05 -2.08 -16.57
CA ARG A 436 10.58 -0.86 -15.89
C ARG A 436 9.38 -1.13 -15.00
N MET A 437 9.38 -0.53 -13.81
CA MET A 437 8.36 -0.68 -12.77
C MET A 437 8.17 -2.12 -12.23
N ALA A 438 9.13 -3.02 -12.45
CA ALA A 438 9.09 -4.38 -11.93
C ALA A 438 10.08 -4.58 -10.77
N ARG A 439 9.65 -5.40 -9.81
CA ARG A 439 10.48 -5.92 -8.72
C ARG A 439 10.09 -7.36 -8.42
N ILE A 440 11.00 -8.08 -7.76
CA ILE A 440 10.79 -9.46 -7.32
C ILE A 440 10.70 -9.45 -5.80
N ASP A 441 9.51 -9.70 -5.27
CA ASP A 441 9.25 -9.75 -3.84
C ASP A 441 9.12 -11.20 -3.37
N ASN A 442 9.93 -11.55 -2.37
CA ASN A 442 10.04 -12.90 -1.81
C ASN A 442 9.97 -12.84 -0.29
N VAL A 443 9.28 -13.79 0.33
CA VAL A 443 9.15 -13.93 1.79
C VAL A 443 9.51 -15.34 2.21
N PHE A 444 10.37 -15.47 3.21
CA PHE A 444 10.79 -16.75 3.80
C PHE A 444 10.42 -16.79 5.27
N VAL A 445 9.92 -17.93 5.74
CA VAL A 445 9.45 -18.12 7.12
C VAL A 445 10.22 -19.25 7.79
N TYR A 446 10.81 -18.96 8.94
CA TYR A 446 11.65 -19.85 9.73
C TYR A 446 10.98 -20.17 11.08
N PRO A 447 11.09 -21.41 11.58
CA PRO A 447 10.42 -21.84 12.81
C PRO A 447 11.07 -21.33 14.11
N SER A 448 12.23 -20.70 14.03
CA SER A 448 13.02 -20.30 15.20
C SER A 448 13.98 -19.16 14.83
N GLU A 449 14.86 -18.81 15.76
CA GLU A 449 15.63 -17.57 15.77
C GLU A 449 16.63 -17.41 14.62
N ILE A 450 16.54 -16.26 13.94
CA ILE A 450 17.61 -15.74 13.11
C ILE A 450 18.48 -14.81 13.97
N ASN A 451 19.74 -15.17 14.18
CA ASN A 451 20.68 -14.35 14.93
C ASN A 451 20.99 -13.08 14.13
N ILE A 452 20.58 -11.92 14.66
CA ILE A 452 20.65 -10.64 13.93
C ILE A 452 22.08 -10.20 13.63
N ASP A 453 23.01 -10.39 14.57
CA ASP A 453 24.39 -9.96 14.37
C ASP A 453 25.10 -10.82 13.31
N ARG A 454 24.89 -12.14 13.38
CA ARG A 454 25.35 -13.10 12.35
C ARG A 454 24.71 -12.80 11.00
N PHE A 455 23.43 -12.42 10.97
CA PHE A 455 22.74 -12.03 9.73
C PHE A 455 23.34 -10.76 9.13
N LYS A 456 23.59 -9.73 9.95
CA LYS A 456 24.23 -8.47 9.50
C LYS A 456 25.64 -8.72 8.98
N GLU A 457 26.43 -9.55 9.65
CA GLU A 457 27.77 -9.93 9.21
C GLU A 457 27.72 -10.67 7.86
N ALA A 458 26.84 -11.67 7.75
CA ALA A 458 26.64 -12.41 6.51
C ALA A 458 26.16 -11.52 5.37
N LEU A 459 25.25 -10.57 5.64
CA LEU A 459 24.78 -9.60 4.66
C LEU A 459 25.90 -8.66 4.22
N SER A 460 26.67 -8.12 5.16
CA SER A 460 27.83 -7.27 4.88
C SER A 460 28.85 -7.98 3.97
N ARG A 461 29.16 -9.25 4.26
CA ARG A 461 30.04 -10.07 3.40
C ARG A 461 29.41 -10.42 2.05
N THR A 462 28.10 -10.65 2.01
CA THR A 462 27.37 -10.91 0.76
C THR A 462 27.45 -9.69 -0.16
N LEU A 463 27.28 -8.49 0.37
CA LEU A 463 27.38 -7.25 -0.41
C LEU A 463 28.80 -7.04 -0.98
N SER A 464 29.84 -7.45 -0.24
CA SER A 464 31.21 -7.43 -0.78
C SER A 464 31.39 -8.38 -1.96
N LEU A 465 30.77 -9.56 -1.92
CA LEU A 465 30.77 -10.52 -3.02
C LEU A 465 29.84 -10.11 -4.17
N TRP A 466 28.83 -9.28 -3.90
CA TRP A 466 27.82 -8.80 -4.85
C TRP A 466 27.81 -7.26 -4.93
N PRO A 467 28.93 -6.62 -5.33
CA PRO A 467 29.14 -5.18 -5.17
C PRO A 467 28.13 -4.29 -5.89
N PHE A 468 27.56 -4.75 -7.01
CA PHE A 468 26.61 -3.95 -7.78
C PHE A 468 25.24 -3.77 -7.09
N ILE A 469 24.90 -4.63 -6.12
CA ILE A 469 23.66 -4.51 -5.32
C ILE A 469 23.64 -3.24 -4.48
N ALA A 470 24.81 -2.81 -4.00
CA ALA A 470 24.96 -1.57 -3.25
C ALA A 470 24.88 -0.31 -4.14
N GLY A 471 24.94 -0.48 -5.46
CA GLY A 471 24.91 0.61 -6.43
C GLY A 471 23.54 1.29 -6.59
N ARG A 472 23.45 2.17 -7.58
CA ARG A 472 22.21 2.86 -7.96
C ARG A 472 21.99 2.81 -9.46
N SER A 473 20.74 2.66 -9.87
CA SER A 473 20.36 2.79 -11.27
C SER A 473 20.49 4.25 -11.71
N ARG A 474 21.04 4.44 -12.91
CA ARG A 474 21.34 5.74 -13.52
C ARG A 474 21.10 5.69 -15.02
N LEU A 475 20.75 6.84 -15.58
CA LEU A 475 20.63 7.09 -17.01
C LEU A 475 21.63 8.20 -17.39
N ASP A 476 22.48 7.98 -18.39
CA ASP A 476 23.38 9.05 -18.85
C ASP A 476 22.79 9.91 -19.98
N ALA A 477 23.55 10.92 -20.42
CA ALA A 477 23.16 11.83 -21.49
C ALA A 477 23.03 11.16 -22.87
N ASN A 478 23.53 9.93 -23.04
CA ASN A 478 23.39 9.13 -24.26
C ASN A 478 22.21 8.15 -24.17
N GLU A 479 21.33 8.33 -23.18
CA GLU A 479 20.21 7.44 -22.88
C GLU A 479 20.63 5.99 -22.55
N GLN A 480 21.84 5.82 -22.01
CA GLN A 480 22.32 4.53 -21.55
C GLN A 480 21.99 4.32 -20.07
N TYR A 481 21.26 3.24 -19.78
CA TYR A 481 20.99 2.79 -18.42
C TYR A 481 22.17 1.99 -17.88
N PHE A 482 22.58 2.29 -16.66
CA PHE A 482 23.67 1.58 -15.97
C PHE A 482 23.46 1.58 -14.47
N ILE A 483 24.08 0.61 -13.80
CA ILE A 483 24.25 0.63 -12.35
C ILE A 483 25.58 1.29 -12.03
N GLU A 484 25.50 2.43 -11.34
CA GLU A 484 26.65 3.07 -10.72
C GLU A 484 26.98 2.29 -9.44
N MET A 485 28.03 1.47 -9.50
CA MET A 485 28.46 0.65 -8.37
C MET A 485 29.06 1.57 -7.29
N SER A 486 28.71 1.29 -6.04
CA SER A 486 29.18 2.03 -4.86
C SER A 486 29.30 1.11 -3.66
N ASP A 487 29.87 1.62 -2.57
CA ASP A 487 29.86 0.98 -1.25
C ASP A 487 28.74 1.51 -0.35
N ASN A 488 27.66 2.02 -0.95
CA ASN A 488 26.53 2.51 -0.19
C ASN A 488 25.89 1.38 0.63
N PRO A 489 25.34 1.69 1.81
CA PRO A 489 24.63 0.69 2.57
C PRO A 489 23.29 0.36 1.91
N ILE A 490 22.78 -0.83 2.19
CA ILE A 490 21.37 -1.16 1.93
C ILE A 490 20.57 -1.20 3.24
N PRO A 491 19.29 -0.81 3.22
CA PRO A 491 18.44 -0.82 4.41
C PRO A 491 18.01 -2.25 4.77
N MET A 492 18.07 -2.54 6.06
CA MET A 492 17.52 -3.74 6.68
C MET A 492 16.62 -3.32 7.85
N VAL A 493 15.32 -3.55 7.72
CA VAL A 493 14.33 -3.28 8.77
C VAL A 493 14.21 -4.50 9.68
N LEU A 494 14.27 -4.31 10.98
CA LEU A 494 13.88 -5.29 11.99
C LEU A 494 12.55 -4.86 12.61
N PHE A 495 11.58 -5.75 12.63
CA PHE A 495 10.25 -5.51 13.18
C PHE A 495 9.90 -6.61 14.18
N ASN A 496 9.63 -6.24 15.43
CA ASN A 496 9.13 -7.17 16.43
C ASN A 496 7.61 -7.09 16.45
N ASP A 497 6.98 -8.16 15.99
CA ASP A 497 5.53 -8.33 15.94
C ASP A 497 5.05 -9.05 17.21
N TYR A 498 4.50 -8.27 18.13
CA TYR A 498 3.91 -8.76 19.38
C TYR A 498 2.43 -9.13 19.20
N ASP A 499 1.80 -8.73 18.09
CA ASP A 499 0.35 -8.88 17.86
C ASP A 499 0.02 -10.22 17.21
N SER A 500 0.82 -10.65 16.24
CA SER A 500 0.62 -11.91 15.53
C SER A 500 0.92 -13.10 16.43
N VAL A 501 0.03 -14.10 16.39
CA VAL A 501 0.23 -15.37 17.10
C VAL A 501 1.28 -16.24 16.40
N LYS A 502 1.22 -16.27 15.06
CA LYS A 502 2.07 -17.06 14.17
C LYS A 502 1.94 -16.56 12.74
N TRP A 503 2.79 -17.06 11.85
CA TRP A 503 2.65 -16.89 10.41
C TRP A 503 1.24 -17.29 9.94
N PRO A 504 0.50 -16.40 9.24
CA PRO A 504 -0.92 -16.59 8.98
C PRO A 504 -1.23 -17.49 7.77
N PHE A 505 -0.22 -17.95 7.00
CA PHE A 505 -0.44 -18.64 5.71
C PHE A 505 0.19 -20.03 5.69
N ASP A 506 -0.60 -21.08 5.86
CA ASP A 506 -0.06 -22.45 5.99
C ASP A 506 -0.04 -23.28 4.69
N SER A 507 -0.52 -22.78 3.54
CA SER A 507 -0.74 -23.65 2.35
C SER A 507 -0.07 -23.25 1.04
N ASN A 508 -0.16 -21.99 0.59
CA ASN A 508 0.21 -21.63 -0.80
C ASN A 508 1.47 -20.78 -0.88
N VAL A 509 2.42 -21.18 -1.73
CA VAL A 509 3.62 -20.43 -2.12
C VAL A 509 3.24 -19.08 -2.73
N ILE A 510 2.30 -19.05 -3.68
CA ILE A 510 1.88 -17.77 -4.27
C ILE A 510 0.72 -17.18 -3.48
N ARG A 511 0.95 -15.97 -2.97
CA ARG A 511 -0.08 -15.17 -2.32
C ARG A 511 -0.70 -14.22 -3.33
N ASP A 512 -2.01 -14.06 -3.20
CA ASP A 512 -2.73 -13.14 -4.05
C ASP A 512 -2.28 -11.71 -3.75
N PHE A 513 -1.72 -11.03 -4.76
CA PHE A 513 -1.25 -9.66 -4.67
C PHE A 513 -2.36 -8.71 -4.18
N TYR A 514 -3.62 -8.98 -4.48
CA TYR A 514 -4.76 -8.12 -4.11
C TYR A 514 -5.11 -8.13 -2.63
N THR A 515 -4.83 -9.24 -1.96
CA THR A 515 -4.94 -9.28 -0.49
C THR A 515 -3.84 -8.46 0.19
N ASN A 516 -2.88 -7.98 -0.61
CA ASN A 516 -1.65 -7.33 -0.20
C ASN A 516 -0.93 -8.04 0.95
N SER A 517 -1.11 -9.37 1.03
CA SER A 517 -0.91 -10.11 2.27
C SER A 517 0.56 -10.31 2.64
N LEU A 518 1.47 -10.13 1.69
CA LEU A 518 2.91 -10.18 1.91
C LEU A 518 3.54 -8.81 2.19
N SER A 519 2.92 -7.69 1.78
CA SER A 519 3.50 -6.34 1.92
C SER A 519 3.82 -5.97 3.36
N THR A 520 3.00 -6.43 4.32
CA THR A 520 3.25 -6.26 5.76
C THR A 520 4.62 -6.79 6.19
N TYR A 521 5.17 -7.78 5.47
CA TYR A 521 6.45 -8.43 5.77
C TYR A 521 7.57 -8.01 4.82
N LEU A 522 7.32 -7.04 3.93
CA LEU A 522 8.28 -6.50 2.98
C LEU A 522 8.62 -5.04 3.35
N ASP A 523 9.85 -4.64 3.05
CA ASP A 523 10.20 -3.23 2.81
C ASP A 523 10.45 -3.14 1.30
N GLU A 524 9.55 -2.50 0.57
CA GLU A 524 9.48 -2.63 -0.88
C GLU A 524 10.41 -1.63 -1.57
N VAL A 525 11.13 -2.09 -2.60
CA VAL A 525 11.88 -1.19 -3.50
C VAL A 525 10.89 -0.29 -4.21
N ARG A 526 11.14 1.02 -4.15
CA ARG A 526 10.31 2.05 -4.78
C ARG A 526 10.68 2.16 -6.25
N VAL A 527 10.14 1.25 -7.06
CA VAL A 527 10.49 1.12 -8.49
C VAL A 527 10.30 2.39 -9.32
N THR A 528 9.42 3.31 -8.92
CA THR A 528 9.26 4.63 -9.55
C THR A 528 10.50 5.50 -9.40
N ASN A 529 11.22 5.35 -8.29
CA ASN A 529 12.37 6.18 -7.94
C ASN A 529 13.66 5.69 -8.61
N LEU A 530 13.70 4.46 -9.11
CA LEU A 530 14.87 3.88 -9.78
C LEU A 530 15.23 4.61 -11.09
N PHE A 531 14.24 5.19 -11.77
CA PHE A 531 14.39 5.81 -13.09
C PHE A 531 14.64 7.32 -13.05
N ASP A 532 14.79 7.88 -11.85
CA ASP A 532 15.11 9.29 -11.65
C ASP A 532 16.50 9.39 -11.02
N ASN A 533 17.44 9.93 -11.79
CA ASN A 533 18.84 10.08 -11.41
C ASN A 533 19.06 10.89 -10.12
N THR A 534 18.08 11.68 -9.69
CA THR A 534 18.18 12.48 -8.46
C THR A 534 17.86 11.68 -7.19
N ASN A 535 17.23 10.51 -7.33
CA ASN A 535 16.88 9.66 -6.21
C ASN A 535 18.03 8.72 -5.80
N ASP A 536 18.09 8.45 -4.49
CA ASP A 536 19.04 7.49 -3.89
C ASP A 536 18.36 6.15 -3.51
N GLU A 537 17.39 5.70 -4.31
CA GLU A 537 16.65 4.47 -4.00
C GLU A 537 17.56 3.23 -4.09
N PRO A 538 17.67 2.42 -3.02
CA PRO A 538 18.42 1.17 -3.04
C PRO A 538 17.81 0.14 -3.99
N LEU A 539 18.66 -0.68 -4.61
CA LEU A 539 18.23 -1.73 -5.54
C LEU A 539 17.72 -2.99 -4.82
N VAL A 540 18.03 -3.15 -3.53
CA VAL A 540 17.53 -4.22 -2.66
C VAL A 540 17.17 -3.66 -1.30
N ARG A 541 16.06 -4.15 -0.73
CA ARG A 541 15.62 -3.86 0.63
C ARG A 541 15.29 -5.17 1.35
N LEU A 542 15.64 -5.25 2.63
CA LEU A 542 15.39 -6.43 3.47
C LEU A 542 14.56 -6.06 4.69
N LYS A 543 13.64 -6.95 5.08
CA LYS A 543 12.87 -6.83 6.32
C LYS A 543 12.90 -8.15 7.07
N LEU A 544 13.39 -8.14 8.30
CA LEU A 544 13.26 -9.23 9.26
C LEU A 544 12.10 -8.92 10.21
N THR A 545 11.12 -9.80 10.26
CA THR A 545 10.01 -9.74 11.21
C THR A 545 10.10 -10.90 12.18
N HIS A 546 10.14 -10.61 13.48
CA HIS A 546 10.08 -11.62 14.55
C HIS A 546 8.67 -11.64 15.12
N ILE A 547 7.94 -12.73 14.90
CA ILE A 547 6.66 -12.96 15.57
C ILE A 547 6.94 -13.49 16.96
N ILE A 548 6.77 -12.63 17.96
CA ILE A 548 7.20 -12.88 19.34
C ILE A 548 6.46 -14.09 19.93
N GLN A 549 5.18 -14.25 19.61
CA GLN A 549 4.34 -15.29 20.20
C GLN A 549 4.66 -16.71 19.70
N SER A 550 4.92 -16.89 18.40
CA SER A 550 5.31 -18.20 17.83
C SER A 550 6.81 -18.44 17.84
N ASN A 551 7.60 -17.40 18.04
CA ASN A 551 9.03 -17.37 17.81
C ASN A 551 9.42 -17.66 16.34
N GLU A 552 8.50 -17.42 15.39
CA GLU A 552 8.80 -17.51 13.97
C GLU A 552 9.50 -16.24 13.48
N TRP A 553 10.45 -16.43 12.58
CA TRP A 553 11.18 -15.35 11.94
C TRP A 553 10.85 -15.30 10.47
N ILE A 554 10.69 -14.09 9.94
CA ILE A 554 10.25 -13.87 8.56
C ILE A 554 11.25 -12.95 7.88
N LEU A 555 11.81 -13.38 6.75
CA LEU A 555 12.68 -12.58 5.91
C LEU A 555 11.94 -12.18 4.64
N GLY A 556 11.62 -10.89 4.53
CA GLY A 556 11.19 -10.25 3.29
C GLY A 556 12.38 -9.71 2.52
N ILE A 557 12.44 -10.00 1.22
CA ILE A 557 13.43 -9.48 0.27
C ILE A 557 12.67 -8.83 -0.88
N SER A 558 12.89 -7.54 -1.09
CA SER A 558 12.43 -6.82 -2.27
C SER A 558 13.62 -6.50 -3.18
N TRP A 559 13.54 -6.95 -4.43
CA TRP A 559 14.66 -6.97 -5.39
C TRP A 559 14.28 -6.21 -6.66
N ALA A 560 15.00 -5.14 -7.00
CA ALA A 560 14.82 -4.43 -8.27
C ALA A 560 15.10 -5.37 -9.45
N HIS A 561 14.17 -5.46 -10.40
CA HIS A 561 14.31 -6.38 -11.52
C HIS A 561 15.48 -6.02 -12.47
N GLU A 562 15.99 -4.78 -12.40
CA GLU A 562 17.21 -4.32 -13.09
C GLU A 562 18.48 -5.07 -12.64
N LEU A 563 18.51 -5.59 -11.41
CA LEU A 563 19.63 -6.40 -10.93
C LEU A 563 19.66 -7.79 -11.57
N GLY A 564 18.51 -8.30 -11.99
CA GLY A 564 18.38 -9.60 -12.63
C GLY A 564 17.09 -10.35 -12.31
N ASP A 565 16.96 -11.50 -12.98
CA ASP A 565 15.80 -12.38 -12.87
C ASP A 565 15.70 -13.11 -11.52
N ALA A 566 14.63 -13.90 -11.35
CA ALA A 566 14.38 -14.66 -10.12
C ALA A 566 15.54 -15.61 -9.75
N ALA A 567 16.29 -16.14 -10.73
CA ALA A 567 17.45 -16.98 -10.43
C ALA A 567 18.61 -16.15 -9.85
N SER A 568 18.79 -14.90 -10.31
CA SER A 568 19.77 -13.97 -9.75
C SER A 568 19.43 -13.60 -8.31
N CYS A 569 18.16 -13.27 -8.04
CA CYS A 569 17.65 -13.01 -6.70
C CYS A 569 17.83 -14.22 -5.75
N LEU A 570 17.56 -15.43 -6.25
CA LEU A 570 17.78 -16.67 -5.51
C LEU A 570 19.26 -16.90 -5.20
N ASN A 571 20.15 -16.69 -6.17
CA ASN A 571 21.60 -16.86 -5.98
C ASN A 571 22.16 -15.88 -4.94
N PHE A 572 21.70 -14.62 -4.93
CA PHE A 572 22.02 -13.66 -3.89
C PHE A 572 21.51 -14.14 -2.52
N SER A 573 20.23 -14.52 -2.44
CA SER A 573 19.60 -14.98 -1.20
C SER A 573 20.26 -16.26 -0.66
N ASN A 574 20.67 -17.16 -1.54
CA ASN A 574 21.42 -18.37 -1.18
C ASN A 574 22.83 -18.03 -0.71
N THR A 575 23.54 -17.09 -1.36
CA THR A 575 24.86 -16.63 -0.91
C THR A 575 24.76 -16.09 0.52
N LEU A 576 23.76 -15.25 0.79
CA LEU A 576 23.48 -14.74 2.13
C LEU A 576 23.22 -15.86 3.13
N SER A 577 22.32 -16.80 2.78
CA SER A 577 21.99 -17.93 3.64
C SER A 577 23.19 -18.82 3.94
N ARG A 578 24.09 -19.04 2.96
CA ARG A 578 25.30 -19.86 3.12
C ARG A 578 26.36 -19.16 3.96
N LEU A 579 26.61 -17.88 3.71
CA LEU A 579 27.54 -17.09 4.52
C LEU A 579 27.08 -16.96 5.98
N TYR A 580 25.77 -16.83 6.20
CA TYR A 580 25.19 -16.95 7.53
C TYR A 580 25.58 -18.30 8.14
N GLN A 581 25.41 -19.41 7.41
CA GLN A 581 25.79 -20.76 7.82
C GLN A 581 27.31 -21.03 7.90
N HIS A 582 28.16 -20.01 7.70
CA HIS A 582 29.62 -20.15 7.59
C HIS A 582 30.06 -21.14 6.49
N MET A 583 29.27 -21.22 5.42
CA MET A 583 29.56 -22.01 4.23
C MET A 583 30.01 -21.10 3.08
N GLU A 584 30.92 -21.59 2.25
CA GLU A 584 31.31 -20.92 1.00
C GLU A 584 30.14 -20.81 0.03
N PRO A 585 30.03 -19.74 -0.80
CA PRO A 585 29.04 -19.64 -1.88
C PRO A 585 29.07 -20.85 -2.82
N LEU A 586 27.95 -21.12 -3.52
CA LEU A 586 27.92 -22.19 -4.51
C LEU A 586 28.65 -21.79 -5.79
N GLU A 587 29.38 -22.74 -6.38
CA GLU A 587 29.94 -22.60 -7.72
C GLU A 587 28.86 -22.84 -8.80
N PRO A 588 28.93 -22.17 -9.96
CA PRO A 588 29.92 -21.15 -10.31
C PRO A 588 29.68 -19.82 -9.56
N LEU A 589 30.78 -19.15 -9.19
CA LEU A 589 30.73 -17.80 -8.62
C LEU A 589 30.01 -16.79 -9.55
N PRO A 590 29.39 -15.74 -8.97
CA PRO A 590 28.61 -14.77 -9.73
C PRO A 590 29.49 -13.96 -10.69
N ILE A 591 29.05 -13.85 -11.94
CA ILE A 591 29.66 -13.01 -12.99
C ILE A 591 28.68 -11.86 -13.28
N PHE A 592 29.12 -10.63 -13.07
CA PHE A 592 28.24 -9.46 -13.16
C PHE A 592 28.25 -8.82 -14.54
N GLU A 593 29.34 -8.96 -15.29
CA GLU A 593 29.48 -8.42 -16.63
C GLU A 593 28.40 -8.98 -17.57
N ARG A 594 27.89 -8.11 -18.43
CA ARG A 594 26.88 -8.42 -19.44
C ARG A 594 27.50 -8.44 -20.82
N ARG A 595 27.04 -9.36 -21.66
CA ARG A 595 27.09 -9.11 -23.10
C ARG A 595 26.10 -7.99 -23.42
N LEU A 596 26.61 -6.95 -24.08
CA LEU A 596 25.81 -5.86 -24.60
C LEU A 596 25.48 -6.16 -26.07
N TRP A 597 24.22 -6.03 -26.43
CA TRP A 597 23.72 -6.24 -27.78
C TRP A 597 23.63 -4.86 -28.43
N LYS A 598 24.56 -4.55 -29.35
CA LYS A 598 24.71 -3.21 -29.97
C LYS A 598 24.45 -3.21 -31.48
N ASN A 599 23.83 -4.27 -32.00
CA ASN A 599 23.52 -4.39 -33.42
C ASN A 599 22.11 -3.87 -33.69
N ASP A 600 21.97 -2.96 -34.66
CA ASP A 600 20.67 -2.41 -35.09
C ASP A 600 19.92 -3.33 -36.08
N GLU A 601 20.51 -4.48 -36.45
CA GLU A 601 19.89 -5.45 -37.35
C GLU A 601 18.89 -6.34 -36.59
N ILE A 602 17.66 -5.86 -36.46
CA ILE A 602 16.54 -6.66 -35.99
C ILE A 602 16.19 -7.77 -36.99
N ASP A 603 15.68 -8.89 -36.48
CA ASP A 603 15.03 -9.91 -37.30
C ASP A 603 13.50 -9.74 -37.23
N PRO A 604 12.86 -9.13 -38.26
CA PRO A 604 11.44 -8.85 -38.22
C PRO A 604 10.58 -10.11 -38.11
N SER A 605 11.11 -11.28 -38.50
CA SER A 605 10.36 -12.55 -38.41
C SER A 605 10.10 -12.96 -36.96
N LEU A 606 10.94 -12.53 -36.02
CA LEU A 606 10.84 -12.86 -34.60
C LEU A 606 9.84 -11.97 -33.83
N LEU A 607 9.50 -10.79 -34.35
CA LEU A 607 8.57 -9.85 -33.68
C LEU A 607 7.20 -10.46 -33.40
N SER A 608 6.75 -11.39 -34.23
CA SER A 608 5.50 -12.15 -34.03
C SER A 608 5.51 -13.02 -32.77
N THR A 609 6.70 -13.40 -32.29
CA THR A 609 6.93 -14.21 -31.08
C THR A 609 7.18 -13.36 -29.83
N MET A 610 7.40 -12.04 -29.99
CA MET A 610 7.72 -11.08 -28.93
C MET A 610 6.55 -10.14 -28.63
N LYS A 611 5.31 -10.66 -28.67
CA LYS A 611 4.08 -9.86 -28.50
C LYS A 611 4.09 -8.99 -27.25
N HIS A 612 4.61 -9.52 -26.14
CA HIS A 612 4.74 -8.81 -24.86
C HIS A 612 5.60 -7.54 -24.94
N PHE A 613 6.59 -7.46 -25.83
CA PHE A 613 7.37 -6.25 -26.06
C PHE A 613 6.80 -5.40 -27.20
N ARG A 614 6.37 -6.03 -28.31
CA ARG A 614 5.81 -5.34 -29.47
C ARG A 614 4.52 -4.59 -29.13
N ASP A 615 3.66 -5.23 -28.34
CA ASP A 615 2.35 -4.71 -27.95
C ASP A 615 2.41 -4.02 -26.57
N ALA A 616 3.63 -3.66 -26.11
CA ALA A 616 3.85 -2.92 -24.88
C ALA A 616 2.93 -1.71 -24.80
N LYS A 617 2.51 -1.32 -23.59
CA LYS A 617 1.48 -0.30 -23.39
C LYS A 617 1.94 0.81 -22.43
N PRO A 618 1.34 2.01 -22.50
CA PRO A 618 1.51 3.00 -21.44
C PRO A 618 1.03 2.44 -20.08
N LEU A 619 1.60 2.96 -19.00
CA LEU A 619 1.28 2.54 -17.63
C LEU A 619 -0.22 2.56 -17.32
N GLU A 620 -0.93 3.61 -17.73
CA GLU A 620 -2.37 3.75 -17.49
C GLU A 620 -3.21 2.65 -18.15
N GLU A 621 -2.88 2.26 -19.38
CA GLU A 621 -3.56 1.17 -20.08
C GLU A 621 -3.28 -0.18 -19.40
N MET A 622 -2.04 -0.39 -18.96
CA MET A 622 -1.66 -1.59 -18.22
C MET A 622 -2.45 -1.72 -16.92
N TRP A 623 -2.59 -0.64 -16.15
CA TRP A 623 -3.40 -0.64 -14.93
C TRP A 623 -4.87 -0.90 -15.21
N LYS A 624 -5.46 -0.26 -16.23
CA LYS A 624 -6.85 -0.51 -16.64
C LYS A 624 -7.08 -1.98 -17.01
N LYS A 625 -6.20 -2.54 -17.84
CA LYS A 625 -6.25 -3.96 -18.23
C LYS A 625 -6.13 -4.88 -17.01
N PHE A 626 -5.18 -4.57 -16.13
CA PHE A 626 -4.97 -5.32 -14.90
C PHE A 626 -6.23 -5.33 -14.00
N MET A 627 -6.95 -4.22 -13.87
CA MET A 627 -8.21 -4.17 -13.11
C MET A 627 -9.34 -4.98 -13.77
N ILE A 628 -9.48 -4.89 -15.09
CA ILE A 628 -10.48 -5.66 -15.85
C ILE A 628 -10.23 -7.17 -15.69
N ASP A 629 -8.97 -7.61 -15.79
CA ASP A 629 -8.60 -9.01 -15.62
C ASP A 629 -8.91 -9.52 -14.19
N GLN A 630 -9.01 -8.65 -13.18
CA GLN A 630 -9.43 -9.08 -11.84
C GLN A 630 -10.90 -9.41 -11.72
N GLU A 631 -11.75 -8.61 -12.36
CA GLU A 631 -13.19 -8.84 -12.33
C GLU A 631 -13.56 -10.09 -13.11
N ALA A 632 -12.81 -10.41 -14.16
CA ALA A 632 -13.09 -11.52 -15.06
C ALA A 632 -12.52 -12.88 -14.62
N TYR A 633 -11.37 -12.90 -13.91
CA TYR A 633 -10.62 -14.14 -13.63
C TYR A 633 -10.39 -14.38 -12.13
N ASP A 634 -10.50 -15.65 -11.72
CA ASP A 634 -10.29 -16.12 -10.35
C ASP A 634 -8.98 -16.91 -10.23
N GLN A 635 -8.26 -16.75 -9.10
CA GLN A 635 -7.08 -17.57 -8.81
C GLN A 635 -7.44 -19.02 -8.51
N VAL A 636 -6.69 -19.93 -9.12
CA VAL A 636 -6.68 -21.38 -8.90
C VAL A 636 -5.36 -21.75 -8.23
N ASN A 637 -5.44 -22.58 -7.18
CA ASN A 637 -4.27 -23.11 -6.49
C ASN A 637 -4.38 -24.65 -6.47
N LEU A 638 -3.38 -25.34 -7.01
CA LEU A 638 -3.32 -26.79 -7.06
C LEU A 638 -2.00 -27.27 -6.45
N SER A 639 -2.01 -28.50 -5.93
CA SER A 639 -0.81 -29.18 -5.44
C SER A 639 -0.77 -30.60 -5.98
N PHE A 640 0.41 -31.01 -6.45
CA PHE A 640 0.67 -32.34 -6.98
C PHE A 640 1.84 -32.97 -6.23
N SER A 641 1.71 -34.23 -5.82
CA SER A 641 2.83 -34.99 -5.24
C SER A 641 3.84 -35.38 -6.32
N GLY A 642 5.09 -35.65 -5.92
CA GLY A 642 6.13 -36.15 -6.80
C GLY A 642 5.72 -37.46 -7.51
N GLU A 643 4.97 -38.33 -6.83
CA GLU A 643 4.43 -39.56 -7.42
C GLU A 643 3.42 -39.27 -8.53
N GLN A 644 2.47 -38.36 -8.28
CA GLN A 644 1.49 -37.92 -9.28
C GLN A 644 2.18 -37.30 -10.50
N LEU A 645 3.23 -36.50 -10.27
CA LEU A 645 4.00 -35.87 -11.34
C LEU A 645 4.80 -36.88 -12.18
N VAL A 646 5.40 -37.89 -11.56
CA VAL A 646 6.05 -39.01 -12.27
C VAL A 646 5.03 -39.80 -13.08
N LYS A 647 3.82 -40.00 -12.54
CA LYS A 647 2.73 -40.66 -13.26
C LYS A 647 2.29 -39.87 -14.49
N LEU A 648 2.07 -38.56 -14.36
CA LEU A 648 1.75 -37.67 -15.49
C LEU A 648 2.84 -37.68 -16.56
N ARG A 649 4.12 -37.61 -16.16
CA ARG A 649 5.25 -37.75 -17.09
C ARG A 649 5.22 -39.06 -17.86
N THR A 650 4.94 -40.17 -17.16
CA THR A 650 4.86 -41.51 -17.78
C THR A 650 3.70 -41.59 -18.78
N LEU A 651 2.55 -40.97 -18.47
CA LEU A 651 1.39 -40.90 -19.37
C LEU A 651 1.64 -39.99 -20.59
N ALA A 652 2.43 -38.93 -20.43
CA ALA A 652 2.83 -38.06 -21.53
C ALA A 652 3.78 -38.77 -22.53
N GLY A 653 4.48 -39.82 -22.11
CA GLY A 653 5.23 -40.72 -22.99
C GLY A 653 6.74 -40.53 -22.92
N GLU A 654 7.35 -40.20 -24.09
CA GLU A 654 8.80 -40.22 -24.40
C GLU A 654 9.76 -39.85 -23.26
N ASP A 655 10.93 -40.51 -23.23
CA ASP A 655 11.94 -40.35 -22.17
C ASP A 655 12.45 -38.90 -22.00
N ASN A 656 12.44 -38.10 -23.06
CA ASN A 656 12.91 -36.70 -23.07
C ASN A 656 11.92 -35.69 -22.47
N ILE A 657 10.66 -36.09 -22.23
CA ILE A 657 9.63 -35.26 -21.60
C ILE A 657 9.96 -35.09 -20.12
N THR A 658 9.96 -33.86 -19.63
CA THR A 658 10.16 -33.58 -18.21
C THR A 658 8.85 -33.54 -17.44
N ILE A 659 8.96 -33.59 -16.11
CA ILE A 659 7.82 -33.42 -15.20
C ILE A 659 7.07 -32.11 -15.48
N GLN A 660 7.78 -31.01 -15.71
CA GLN A 660 7.14 -29.71 -15.94
C GLN A 660 6.40 -29.65 -17.28
N ASP A 661 6.94 -30.28 -18.34
CA ASP A 661 6.23 -30.37 -19.63
C ASP A 661 4.93 -31.15 -19.47
N ALA A 662 4.98 -32.30 -18.80
CA ALA A 662 3.81 -33.16 -18.60
C ALA A 662 2.75 -32.52 -17.70
N LEU A 663 3.17 -31.83 -16.64
CA LEU A 663 2.26 -31.08 -15.77
C LEU A 663 1.58 -29.93 -16.52
N THR A 664 2.35 -29.15 -17.29
CA THR A 664 1.81 -28.06 -18.11
C THR A 664 0.83 -28.61 -19.15
N ALA A 665 1.20 -29.69 -19.84
CA ALA A 665 0.36 -30.35 -20.81
C ALA A 665 -0.94 -30.88 -20.20
N TYR A 666 -0.89 -31.39 -18.98
CA TYR A 666 -2.07 -31.86 -18.25
C TYR A 666 -3.04 -30.71 -17.95
N ILE A 667 -2.55 -29.59 -17.42
CA ILE A 667 -3.39 -28.41 -17.14
C ILE A 667 -4.07 -27.90 -18.41
N ILE A 668 -3.31 -27.79 -19.52
CA ILE A 668 -3.83 -27.40 -20.83
C ILE A 668 -4.88 -28.38 -21.32
N LEU A 669 -4.59 -29.68 -21.25
CA LEU A 669 -5.51 -30.74 -21.66
C LEU A 669 -6.83 -30.64 -20.89
N THR A 670 -6.79 -30.50 -19.56
CA THR A 670 -7.99 -30.42 -18.73
C THR A 670 -8.82 -29.18 -19.10
N LEU A 671 -8.17 -28.02 -19.30
CA LEU A 671 -8.86 -26.81 -19.75
C LEU A 671 -9.51 -26.99 -21.12
N ASN A 672 -8.74 -27.47 -22.10
CA ASN A 672 -9.25 -27.69 -23.46
C ASN A 672 -10.35 -28.73 -23.52
N LYS A 673 -10.24 -29.83 -22.77
CA LYS A 673 -11.19 -30.95 -22.84
C LYS A 673 -12.48 -30.65 -22.09
N TYR A 674 -12.39 -30.00 -20.94
CA TYR A 674 -13.53 -29.87 -20.03
C TYR A 674 -14.05 -28.44 -19.90
N CYS A 675 -13.21 -27.41 -20.06
CA CYS A 675 -13.65 -26.02 -19.91
C CYS A 675 -14.00 -25.37 -21.25
N TYR A 676 -13.21 -25.60 -22.29
CA TYR A 676 -13.40 -25.01 -23.62
C TYR A 676 -14.00 -26.04 -24.58
N TYR A 677 -15.32 -25.96 -24.80
CA TYR A 677 -16.07 -26.91 -25.63
C TYR A 677 -15.44 -27.09 -27.03
N HIS A 678 -15.70 -28.24 -27.69
CA HIS A 678 -15.05 -28.60 -28.96
C HIS A 678 -15.20 -27.57 -30.10
N ASP A 679 -16.13 -26.61 -30.03
CA ASP A 679 -16.34 -25.58 -31.05
C ASP A 679 -15.88 -24.16 -30.63
N ASP A 680 -15.32 -23.98 -29.42
CA ASP A 680 -14.83 -22.67 -28.96
C ASP A 680 -13.35 -22.44 -29.35
N ASP A 681 -13.11 -22.35 -30.66
CA ASP A 681 -11.78 -22.10 -31.23
C ASP A 681 -11.14 -20.80 -30.74
N LYS A 682 -11.93 -19.85 -30.19
CA LYS A 682 -11.41 -18.57 -29.68
C LYS A 682 -10.82 -18.68 -28.28
N ARG A 683 -11.24 -19.67 -27.47
CA ARG A 683 -10.75 -19.86 -26.10
C ARG A 683 -9.80 -21.05 -25.94
N ARG A 684 -9.84 -22.01 -26.87
CA ARG A 684 -8.97 -23.20 -26.82
C ARG A 684 -7.49 -22.81 -26.75
N ILE A 685 -6.74 -23.37 -25.81
CA ILE A 685 -5.30 -23.15 -25.71
C ILE A 685 -4.60 -24.02 -26.76
N LEU A 686 -3.88 -23.37 -27.68
CA LEU A 686 -3.21 -24.01 -28.82
C LEU A 686 -1.69 -23.95 -28.73
N ARG A 687 -1.16 -23.05 -27.89
CA ARG A 687 0.28 -22.80 -27.74
C ARG A 687 0.66 -22.50 -26.31
N THR A 688 1.95 -22.68 -26.02
CA THR A 688 2.58 -22.21 -24.78
C THR A 688 3.55 -21.09 -25.08
N ASN A 689 3.65 -20.14 -24.15
CA ASN A 689 4.70 -19.14 -24.13
C ASN A 689 5.52 -19.32 -22.84
N THR A 690 6.65 -20.02 -22.95
CA THR A 690 7.39 -20.51 -21.79
C THR A 690 8.59 -19.61 -21.48
N SER A 691 8.73 -19.17 -20.23
CA SER A 691 9.94 -18.48 -19.77
C SER A 691 11.11 -19.45 -19.67
N VAL A 692 12.12 -19.31 -20.52
CA VAL A 692 13.29 -20.18 -20.58
C VAL A 692 14.52 -19.46 -20.07
N ASN A 693 15.16 -20.02 -19.03
CA ASN A 693 16.48 -19.58 -18.58
C ASN A 693 17.55 -20.04 -19.58
N PHE A 694 18.38 -19.13 -20.08
CA PHE A 694 19.36 -19.43 -21.14
C PHE A 694 20.83 -19.44 -20.68
N ARG A 695 21.09 -19.35 -19.38
CA ARG A 695 22.44 -19.47 -18.81
C ARG A 695 23.07 -20.82 -19.19
N GLY A 696 24.33 -20.79 -19.60
CA GLY A 696 25.09 -21.98 -19.99
C GLY A 696 24.69 -22.60 -21.33
N VAL A 697 23.85 -21.95 -22.13
CA VAL A 697 23.60 -22.37 -23.52
C VAL A 697 24.81 -22.08 -24.40
N SER A 698 25.42 -20.91 -24.21
CA SER A 698 26.69 -20.54 -24.82
C SER A 698 27.39 -19.54 -23.90
N ASP A 699 28.67 -19.79 -23.56
CA ASP A 699 29.45 -18.87 -22.73
C ASP A 699 29.66 -17.51 -23.40
N SER A 700 29.59 -17.45 -24.74
CA SER A 700 29.61 -16.18 -25.49
C SER A 700 28.30 -15.38 -25.43
N ILE A 701 27.23 -15.97 -24.92
CA ILE A 701 25.91 -15.34 -24.76
C ILE A 701 25.66 -15.07 -23.29
N ALA A 702 25.64 -16.15 -22.51
CA ALA A 702 25.52 -16.10 -21.06
C ALA A 702 26.13 -17.35 -20.41
N SER A 703 27.19 -17.13 -19.64
CA SER A 703 27.81 -18.18 -18.84
C SER A 703 26.87 -18.66 -17.73
N THR A 704 27.15 -19.83 -17.17
CA THR A 704 26.32 -20.40 -16.08
C THR A 704 26.25 -19.50 -14.85
N GLY A 705 27.34 -18.78 -14.53
CA GLY A 705 27.43 -17.88 -13.37
C GLY A 705 26.92 -16.46 -13.61
N GLN A 706 26.46 -16.11 -14.82
CA GLN A 706 26.01 -14.74 -15.10
C GLN A 706 24.81 -14.32 -14.25
N ILE A 707 24.96 -13.26 -13.46
CA ILE A 707 23.92 -12.70 -12.60
C ILE A 707 23.27 -11.56 -13.32
N GLY A 708 21.98 -11.61 -13.68
CA GLY A 708 21.26 -10.62 -14.51
C GLY A 708 19.95 -11.16 -15.05
N ASN A 709 19.30 -10.47 -15.99
CA ASN A 709 18.16 -11.05 -16.70
C ASN A 709 18.67 -12.00 -17.79
N ALA A 710 18.58 -13.31 -17.53
CA ALA A 710 18.95 -14.35 -18.47
C ALA A 710 17.79 -15.33 -18.69
N VAL A 711 16.62 -14.74 -18.94
CA VAL A 711 15.36 -15.42 -19.25
C VAL A 711 14.74 -14.80 -20.49
N PHE A 712 14.12 -15.64 -21.32
CA PHE A 712 13.34 -15.17 -22.47
C PHE A 712 12.06 -15.97 -22.66
N MET A 713 11.14 -15.45 -23.45
CA MET A 713 9.84 -16.05 -23.70
C MET A 713 9.87 -16.86 -25.01
N MET A 714 9.71 -18.17 -24.91
CA MET A 714 9.69 -19.09 -26.04
C MET A 714 8.26 -19.51 -26.38
N LEU A 715 7.75 -19.01 -27.52
CA LEU A 715 6.46 -19.42 -28.08
C LEU A 715 6.60 -20.79 -28.77
N SER A 716 5.72 -21.73 -28.45
CA SER A 716 5.67 -23.03 -29.11
C SER A 716 4.98 -22.97 -30.48
N ASP A 717 5.21 -23.99 -31.30
CA ASP A 717 4.32 -24.30 -32.42
C ASP A 717 2.92 -24.67 -31.91
N ASP A 718 1.93 -24.68 -32.80
CA ASP A 718 0.58 -25.15 -32.47
C ASP A 718 0.60 -26.64 -32.11
N PHE A 719 -0.14 -27.01 -31.07
CA PHE A 719 -0.29 -28.41 -30.70
C PHE A 719 -0.91 -29.19 -31.87
N LYS A 720 -0.23 -30.25 -32.32
CA LYS A 720 -0.75 -31.14 -33.37
C LYS A 720 -2.10 -31.75 -32.98
N ASP A 721 -2.29 -31.99 -31.68
CA ASP A 721 -3.53 -32.43 -31.08
C ASP A 721 -3.67 -31.76 -29.70
N PRO A 722 -4.52 -30.72 -29.56
CA PRO A 722 -4.72 -30.00 -28.30
C PRO A 722 -5.53 -30.78 -27.26
N TYR A 723 -5.92 -32.03 -27.58
CA TYR A 723 -6.63 -32.97 -26.70
C TYR A 723 -5.80 -34.20 -26.33
N SER A 724 -4.52 -34.23 -26.71
CA SER A 724 -3.59 -35.30 -26.35
C SER A 724 -2.49 -34.81 -25.42
N LEU A 725 -2.42 -35.38 -24.22
CA LEU A 725 -1.36 -35.09 -23.24
C LEU A 725 0.03 -35.21 -23.86
N SER A 726 0.25 -36.29 -24.63
CA SER A 726 1.53 -36.58 -25.27
C SER A 726 1.86 -35.57 -26.37
N SER A 727 0.87 -35.19 -27.18
CA SER A 727 1.04 -34.21 -28.26
C SER A 727 1.43 -32.83 -27.73
N ILE A 728 0.72 -32.35 -26.70
CA ILE A 728 0.99 -31.06 -26.06
C ILE A 728 2.39 -31.08 -25.41
N ALA A 729 2.69 -32.10 -24.61
CA ALA A 729 3.97 -32.22 -23.91
C ALA A 729 5.18 -32.27 -24.86
N LYS A 730 5.08 -33.02 -25.98
CA LYS A 730 6.13 -33.06 -27.01
C LYS A 730 6.34 -31.70 -27.67
N THR A 731 5.26 -30.99 -27.97
CA THR A 731 5.34 -29.65 -28.60
C THR A 731 6.05 -28.65 -27.68
N ILE A 732 5.73 -28.68 -26.38
CA ILE A 732 6.44 -27.87 -25.35
C ILE A 732 7.92 -28.25 -25.29
N ARG A 733 8.23 -29.55 -25.21
CA ARG A 733 9.62 -30.04 -25.14
C ARG A 733 10.44 -29.64 -26.38
N GLN A 734 9.84 -29.72 -27.57
CA GLN A 734 10.49 -29.33 -28.83
C GLN A 734 10.81 -27.84 -28.88
N SER A 735 9.91 -26.96 -28.42
CA SER A 735 10.18 -25.52 -28.36
C SER A 735 11.31 -25.21 -27.37
N ILE A 736 11.34 -25.88 -26.21
CA ILE A 736 12.42 -25.73 -25.23
C ILE A 736 13.75 -26.25 -25.80
N ILE A 737 13.78 -27.34 -26.56
CA ILE A 737 15.02 -27.82 -27.20
C ILE A 737 15.50 -26.81 -28.25
N LYS A 738 14.60 -26.31 -29.10
CA LYS A 738 14.90 -25.28 -30.11
C LYS A 738 15.48 -24.01 -29.48
N SER A 739 14.97 -23.63 -28.31
CA SER A 739 15.45 -22.46 -27.55
C SER A 739 16.92 -22.59 -27.07
N ARG A 740 17.51 -23.78 -27.16
CA ARG A 740 18.92 -24.07 -26.82
C ARG A 740 19.88 -24.00 -28.02
N ASP A 741 19.39 -23.72 -29.23
CA ASP A 741 20.25 -23.41 -30.36
C ASP A 741 20.87 -22.01 -30.18
N SER A 742 22.19 -21.93 -30.10
CA SER A 742 22.88 -20.68 -29.79
C SER A 742 22.69 -19.60 -30.85
N LYS A 743 22.60 -19.98 -32.13
CA LYS A 743 22.39 -19.02 -33.24
C LYS A 743 20.98 -18.43 -33.22
N PHE A 744 19.97 -19.26 -32.94
CA PHE A 744 18.60 -18.80 -32.75
C PHE A 744 18.51 -17.88 -31.53
N LEU A 745 19.10 -18.30 -30.40
CA LEU A 745 19.10 -17.51 -29.18
C LEU A 745 19.76 -16.15 -29.39
N GLU A 746 20.92 -16.11 -30.03
CA GLU A 746 21.64 -14.87 -30.35
C GLU A 746 20.77 -13.90 -31.15
N ARG A 747 20.15 -14.36 -32.23
CA ARG A 747 19.20 -13.55 -33.04
C ARG A 747 18.01 -13.03 -32.24
N TRP A 748 17.46 -13.88 -31.36
CA TRP A 748 16.32 -13.51 -30.53
C TRP A 748 16.71 -12.43 -29.52
N LEU A 749 17.87 -12.57 -28.85
CA LEU A 749 18.36 -11.63 -27.85
C LEU A 749 18.73 -10.29 -28.48
N ASP A 750 19.41 -10.27 -29.63
CA ASP A 750 19.68 -9.04 -30.41
C ASP A 750 18.38 -8.29 -30.72
N THR A 751 17.38 -8.99 -31.24
CA THR A 751 16.08 -8.38 -31.59
C THR A 751 15.33 -7.89 -30.34
N ALA A 752 15.34 -8.66 -29.25
CA ALA A 752 14.66 -8.29 -28.01
C ALA A 752 15.31 -7.06 -27.34
N ASP A 753 16.64 -6.95 -27.37
CA ASP A 753 17.37 -5.82 -26.80
C ASP A 753 16.95 -4.49 -27.46
N ASP A 754 16.95 -4.45 -28.80
CA ASP A 754 16.49 -3.28 -29.58
C ASP A 754 15.03 -2.92 -29.27
N VAL A 755 14.13 -3.92 -29.30
CA VAL A 755 12.69 -3.69 -29.04
C VAL A 755 12.47 -3.17 -27.62
N MET A 756 13.15 -3.73 -26.61
CA MET A 756 13.01 -3.29 -25.22
C MET A 756 13.59 -1.89 -25.00
N ARG A 757 14.74 -1.54 -25.60
CA ARG A 757 15.28 -0.17 -25.52
C ARG A 757 14.30 0.84 -26.13
N LYS A 758 13.75 0.55 -27.31
CA LYS A 758 12.73 1.40 -27.96
C LYS A 758 11.46 1.49 -27.11
N MET A 759 11.02 0.39 -26.52
CA MET A 759 9.86 0.36 -25.61
C MET A 759 10.06 1.33 -24.44
N ILE A 760 11.23 1.29 -23.81
CA ILE A 760 11.56 2.11 -22.63
C ILE A 760 11.73 3.58 -22.99
N HIS A 761 12.42 3.87 -24.10
CA HIS A 761 12.55 5.22 -24.65
C HIS A 761 11.17 5.86 -24.89
N ASN A 762 10.21 5.06 -25.38
CA ASN A 762 8.82 5.52 -25.61
C ASN A 762 7.93 5.46 -24.35
N ASN A 763 8.48 5.26 -23.15
CA ASN A 763 7.75 5.19 -21.88
C ASN A 763 6.63 4.13 -21.87
N ARG A 764 6.88 2.97 -22.50
CA ARG A 764 5.95 1.83 -22.55
C ARG A 764 6.45 0.69 -21.66
N LEU A 765 5.52 -0.17 -21.24
CA LEU A 765 5.76 -1.34 -20.40
C LEU A 765 5.35 -2.62 -21.12
N ALA A 766 6.11 -3.69 -20.89
CA ALA A 766 5.82 -4.99 -21.48
C ALA A 766 4.43 -5.51 -21.03
N ASP A 767 3.63 -5.99 -21.99
CA ASP A 767 2.30 -6.55 -21.75
C ASP A 767 2.39 -8.08 -21.60
N LEU A 768 2.49 -8.56 -20.35
CA LEU A 768 2.41 -9.98 -20.00
C LEU A 768 0.97 -10.47 -19.78
N GLY A 769 -0.04 -9.71 -20.24
CA GLY A 769 -1.45 -10.04 -20.05
C GLY A 769 -1.93 -11.20 -20.92
N PHE A 770 -3.21 -11.53 -20.78
CA PHE A 770 -3.85 -12.61 -21.52
C PHE A 770 -3.71 -12.43 -23.05
N VAL A 771 -3.30 -13.50 -23.71
CA VAL A 771 -3.28 -13.63 -25.17
C VAL A 771 -4.19 -14.82 -25.52
N PRO A 772 -5.22 -14.62 -26.37
CA PRO A 772 -6.09 -15.72 -26.80
C PRO A 772 -5.29 -16.90 -27.34
N ASN A 773 -5.77 -18.11 -27.02
CA ASN A 773 -5.17 -19.38 -27.43
C ASN A 773 -3.76 -19.67 -26.87
N GLU A 774 -3.21 -18.84 -25.99
CA GLU A 774 -1.88 -19.02 -25.40
C GLU A 774 -1.97 -19.14 -23.87
N ILE A 775 -1.03 -19.90 -23.30
CA ILE A 775 -0.81 -19.94 -21.84
C ILE A 775 0.67 -19.62 -21.55
N ILE A 776 0.90 -18.73 -20.59
CA ILE A 776 2.24 -18.33 -20.17
C ILE A 776 2.72 -19.26 -19.06
N VAL A 777 3.97 -19.71 -19.09
CA VAL A 777 4.50 -20.68 -18.12
C VAL A 777 5.84 -20.20 -17.57
N ASN A 778 6.00 -20.15 -16.25
CA ASN A 778 7.27 -19.78 -15.62
C ASN A 778 8.27 -20.97 -15.59
N SER A 779 9.52 -20.72 -15.17
CA SER A 779 10.55 -21.77 -15.02
C SER A 779 11.07 -21.93 -13.58
N ASN A 780 10.25 -21.65 -12.57
CA ASN A 780 10.70 -21.69 -11.17
C ASN A 780 10.66 -23.06 -10.51
N PHE A 781 9.96 -24.05 -11.08
CA PHE A 781 9.87 -25.39 -10.50
C PHE A 781 11.23 -26.08 -10.33
N ARG A 782 12.22 -25.72 -11.16
CA ARG A 782 13.58 -26.26 -11.04
C ARG A 782 14.30 -25.81 -9.76
N TYR A 783 13.85 -24.73 -9.12
CA TYR A 783 14.47 -24.14 -7.94
C TYR A 783 13.71 -24.53 -6.68
N ASP A 784 14.43 -25.06 -5.70
CA ASP A 784 13.90 -25.30 -4.35
C ASP A 784 14.25 -24.11 -3.45
N TRP A 785 13.51 -23.01 -3.62
CA TRP A 785 13.70 -21.75 -2.89
C TRP A 785 13.77 -21.95 -1.38
N ALA A 786 12.85 -22.72 -0.81
CA ALA A 786 12.79 -23.02 0.61
C ALA A 786 14.02 -23.78 1.13
N ASN A 787 14.60 -24.68 0.34
CA ASN A 787 15.81 -25.40 0.73
C ASN A 787 17.11 -24.60 0.45
N LEU A 788 17.09 -23.65 -0.48
CA LEU A 788 18.27 -22.85 -0.84
C LEU A 788 18.44 -21.62 0.05
N VAL A 789 17.39 -21.16 0.72
CA VAL A 789 17.42 -19.96 1.58
C VAL A 789 16.95 -20.36 2.98
N ASP A 790 17.57 -21.39 3.55
CA ASP A 790 17.06 -22.08 4.74
C ASP A 790 17.63 -21.55 6.07
N PHE A 791 18.80 -20.90 6.07
CA PHE A 791 19.45 -20.32 7.26
C PHE A 791 19.54 -21.31 8.44
N ASP A 792 20.08 -22.52 8.21
CA ASP A 792 20.14 -23.66 9.15
C ASP A 792 18.79 -24.40 9.38
N TYR A 793 17.69 -23.99 8.73
CA TYR A 793 16.36 -24.60 8.87
C TYR A 793 15.94 -25.48 7.68
N LYS A 794 16.83 -26.38 7.27
CA LYS A 794 16.59 -27.33 6.17
C LYS A 794 15.28 -28.09 6.34
N ASP A 795 14.49 -28.17 5.28
CA ASP A 795 13.13 -28.76 5.24
C ASP A 795 12.13 -28.16 6.24
N LYS A 796 12.42 -26.99 6.82
CA LYS A 796 11.52 -26.27 7.72
C LYS A 796 11.24 -24.83 7.27
N CYS A 797 12.14 -24.23 6.50
CA CYS A 797 11.89 -22.95 5.84
C CYS A 797 10.72 -23.07 4.85
N ARG A 798 9.82 -22.09 4.85
CA ARG A 798 8.71 -21.97 3.89
C ARG A 798 8.89 -20.72 3.04
N PHE A 799 8.71 -20.84 1.73
CA PHE A 799 8.89 -19.79 0.74
C PHE A 799 7.54 -19.27 0.21
N TYR A 800 7.44 -17.96 0.05
CA TYR A 800 6.27 -17.28 -0.47
C TYR A 800 6.65 -16.16 -1.44
N THR A 801 5.82 -15.92 -2.44
CA THR A 801 5.95 -14.80 -3.38
C THR A 801 4.57 -14.28 -3.80
N GLY A 802 4.50 -13.08 -4.36
CA GLY A 802 3.25 -12.44 -4.76
C GLY A 802 2.89 -12.63 -6.23
N TRP A 803 1.68 -12.20 -6.59
CA TRP A 803 1.15 -11.97 -7.94
C TRP A 803 0.81 -13.22 -8.79
N SER A 804 -0.37 -13.19 -9.42
CA SER A 804 -0.86 -14.20 -10.38
C SER A 804 -1.62 -13.49 -11.51
N GLY A 805 -1.52 -14.01 -12.73
CA GLY A 805 -2.15 -13.42 -13.92
C GLY A 805 -3.11 -14.40 -14.62
N ALA A 806 -4.00 -13.86 -15.45
CA ALA A 806 -4.87 -14.66 -16.33
C ALA A 806 -4.02 -15.54 -17.25
N PHE A 807 -4.24 -16.86 -17.18
CA PHE A 807 -3.48 -17.86 -17.94
C PHE A 807 -1.96 -17.77 -17.78
N TYR A 808 -1.49 -17.26 -16.64
CA TYR A 808 -0.08 -17.34 -16.28
C TYR A 808 0.15 -18.45 -15.27
N LEU A 809 0.53 -19.62 -15.79
CA LEU A 809 0.90 -20.81 -15.05
C LEU A 809 2.23 -20.64 -14.32
N ARG A 810 2.15 -20.44 -13.01
CA ARG A 810 3.32 -20.36 -12.13
C ARG A 810 3.46 -21.66 -11.34
N VAL A 811 4.60 -22.33 -11.51
CA VAL A 811 4.89 -23.63 -10.90
C VAL A 811 6.09 -23.50 -9.96
N PHE A 812 5.91 -23.95 -8.72
CA PHE A 812 6.92 -23.91 -7.65
C PHE A 812 7.02 -25.25 -6.92
N ARG A 813 8.11 -25.47 -6.17
CA ARG A 813 8.22 -26.62 -5.26
C ARG A 813 7.29 -26.45 -4.06
N LEU A 814 6.78 -27.56 -3.52
CA LEU A 814 5.94 -27.52 -2.32
C LEU A 814 6.72 -27.02 -1.10
N ASN A 815 6.07 -26.21 -0.27
CA ASN A 815 6.57 -25.85 1.05
C ASN A 815 6.55 -27.05 2.01
N PRO A 816 7.45 -27.10 3.01
CA PRO A 816 7.29 -28.02 4.12
C PRO A 816 5.98 -27.78 4.88
N ILE A 817 5.38 -28.85 5.39
CA ILE A 817 4.12 -28.81 6.14
C ILE A 817 4.41 -28.99 7.63
N CYS A 818 4.03 -28.01 8.44
CA CYS A 818 4.08 -28.10 9.89
C CYS A 818 2.70 -28.46 10.44
N LYS A 819 2.58 -29.60 11.13
CA LYS A 819 1.37 -30.01 11.86
C LYS A 819 1.72 -30.20 13.33
N GLU A 820 0.95 -29.57 14.22
CA GLU A 820 1.11 -29.73 15.69
C GLU A 820 2.58 -29.52 16.16
N LYS A 821 3.25 -28.48 15.63
CA LYS A 821 4.67 -28.16 15.90
C LYS A 821 5.70 -29.19 15.41
N THR A 822 5.26 -30.19 14.64
CA THR A 822 6.14 -31.16 14.00
C THR A 822 6.12 -30.98 12.50
N TYR A 823 7.29 -30.91 11.89
CA TYR A 823 7.42 -30.85 10.43
C TYR A 823 7.27 -32.26 9.85
N LEU A 824 6.34 -32.41 8.90
CA LEU A 824 6.19 -33.64 8.15
C LEU A 824 7.35 -33.82 7.16
N SER A 825 7.58 -35.06 6.73
CA SER A 825 8.50 -35.33 5.63
C SER A 825 8.07 -34.54 4.39
N ARG A 826 8.98 -33.72 3.86
CA ARG A 826 8.70 -32.85 2.73
C ARG A 826 8.81 -33.63 1.43
N ASP A 827 7.75 -33.62 0.64
CA ASP A 827 7.81 -34.06 -0.75
C ASP A 827 8.52 -33.00 -1.61
N ARG A 828 9.84 -33.09 -1.66
CA ARG A 828 10.70 -32.19 -2.46
C ARG A 828 10.43 -32.31 -3.96
N ASN A 829 9.77 -33.37 -4.41
CA ASN A 829 9.47 -33.60 -5.81
C ASN A 829 8.08 -33.11 -6.22
N GLY A 830 7.23 -32.74 -5.26
CA GLY A 830 5.92 -32.18 -5.54
C GLY A 830 5.95 -30.74 -6.05
N ALA A 831 4.86 -30.34 -6.69
CA ALA A 831 4.66 -29.02 -7.29
C ALA A 831 3.42 -28.33 -6.74
N GLU A 832 3.53 -27.02 -6.52
CA GLU A 832 2.39 -26.12 -6.41
C GLU A 832 2.20 -25.39 -7.74
N VAL A 833 0.95 -25.27 -8.17
CA VAL A 833 0.57 -24.66 -9.45
C VAL A 833 -0.48 -23.59 -9.21
N ILE A 834 -0.21 -22.37 -9.66
CA ILE A 834 -1.09 -21.21 -9.47
C ILE A 834 -1.22 -20.43 -10.78
N PHE A 835 -2.46 -20.07 -11.12
CA PHE A 835 -2.81 -19.23 -12.26
C PHE A 835 -4.24 -18.72 -12.11
N ARG A 836 -4.69 -17.83 -13.00
CA ARG A 836 -6.09 -17.35 -13.01
C ARG A 836 -6.83 -17.84 -14.26
N ILE A 837 -8.09 -18.24 -14.09
CA ILE A 837 -9.03 -18.63 -15.17
C ILE A 837 -10.37 -17.95 -14.94
N GLU A 838 -11.22 -17.96 -15.96
CA GLU A 838 -12.54 -17.32 -15.92
C GLU A 838 -13.36 -17.85 -14.73
N LYS A 839 -14.06 -16.94 -14.03
CA LYS A 839 -14.75 -17.25 -12.77
C LYS A 839 -15.76 -18.39 -12.89
N ASP A 840 -16.50 -18.41 -14.00
CA ASP A 840 -17.51 -19.42 -14.31
C ASP A 840 -16.92 -20.82 -14.59
N LEU A 841 -15.63 -20.90 -14.94
CA LEU A 841 -14.96 -22.16 -15.27
C LEU A 841 -14.26 -22.79 -14.07
N LYS A 842 -13.94 -22.01 -13.03
CA LYS A 842 -13.14 -22.46 -11.89
C LYS A 842 -13.68 -23.69 -11.17
N ALA A 843 -14.97 -23.68 -10.82
CA ALA A 843 -15.57 -24.82 -10.12
C ALA A 843 -15.52 -26.10 -10.97
N LYS A 844 -15.81 -25.98 -12.27
CA LYS A 844 -15.75 -27.10 -13.22
C LYS A 844 -14.33 -27.65 -13.35
N PHE A 845 -13.35 -26.76 -13.53
CA PHE A 845 -11.94 -27.14 -13.66
C PHE A 845 -11.43 -27.87 -12.40
N LEU A 846 -11.69 -27.32 -11.22
CA LEU A 846 -11.27 -27.92 -9.94
C LEU A 846 -11.92 -29.29 -9.69
N ASN A 847 -13.20 -29.45 -10.04
CA ASN A 847 -13.88 -30.74 -9.92
C ASN A 847 -13.23 -31.80 -10.82
N MET A 848 -12.90 -31.44 -12.06
CA MET A 848 -12.26 -32.41 -12.98
C MET A 848 -10.86 -32.83 -12.53
N ILE A 849 -10.03 -31.87 -12.08
CA ILE A 849 -8.71 -32.19 -11.53
C ILE A 849 -8.85 -33.13 -10.32
N LYS A 850 -9.83 -32.89 -9.45
CA LYS A 850 -10.09 -33.74 -8.28
C LYS A 850 -10.51 -35.15 -8.66
N GLU A 851 -11.36 -35.30 -9.67
CA GLU A 851 -11.78 -36.60 -10.22
C GLU A 851 -10.60 -37.36 -10.84
N ASP A 852 -9.82 -36.69 -11.70
CA ASP A 852 -8.64 -37.28 -12.32
C ASP A 852 -7.62 -37.75 -11.29
N ILE A 853 -7.33 -36.94 -10.26
CA ILE A 853 -6.45 -37.33 -9.16
C ILE A 853 -7.03 -38.53 -8.40
N GLY A 854 -8.34 -38.51 -8.09
CA GLY A 854 -9.03 -39.60 -7.39
C GLY A 854 -9.02 -40.93 -8.15
N GLU A 855 -9.04 -40.87 -9.48
CA GLU A 855 -8.96 -42.04 -10.36
C GLU A 855 -7.52 -42.38 -10.80
N ASN A 856 -6.51 -41.72 -10.22
CA ASN A 856 -5.10 -41.89 -10.56
C ASN A 856 -4.83 -41.71 -12.08
N PHE A 857 -5.41 -40.64 -12.62
CA PHE A 857 -5.26 -40.16 -14.00
C PHE A 857 -5.70 -41.15 -15.08
N LYS A 858 -6.55 -42.14 -14.75
CA LYS A 858 -7.06 -43.15 -15.70
C LYS A 858 -7.91 -42.56 -16.83
N ASN A 859 -8.50 -41.38 -16.63
CA ASN A 859 -9.41 -40.75 -17.60
C ASN A 859 -8.70 -39.82 -18.60
N ILE A 860 -7.39 -39.60 -18.46
CA ILE A 860 -6.63 -38.74 -19.38
C ILE A 860 -6.66 -39.28 -20.82
N ASN A 861 -6.56 -40.60 -20.99
CA ASN A 861 -6.49 -41.27 -22.30
C ASN A 861 -7.84 -41.79 -22.81
N LYS A 862 -8.93 -41.58 -22.07
CA LYS A 862 -10.30 -41.85 -22.53
C LYS A 862 -10.87 -40.61 -23.18
#